data_AF-A0A938SMB3-F1
#
_entry.id   AF-A0A938SMB3-F1
#
_cell.length_a   1.000
_cell.length_b   1.000
_cell.length_c   1.000
_cell.angle_alpha   90.00
_cell.angle_beta   90.00
_cell.angle_gamma   90.00
#
_symmetry.space_group_name_H-M   'P 1'
#
loop_
_entity.id
_entity.type
_entity.pdbx_description
1 polymer ?
#
loop_
_entity_poly.entity_id
_entity_poly.type
_entity_poly.pdbx_seq_one_letter_code
_entity_poly.pdbx_strand_id
1 'polypeptide(L)'
;MSHLVPRIVSACILIGSLAAGGEPKPSPSPHVFDRPMIHVRQASFLHDIAAMMARREYDRAELLLRQAILLVPDHADSHYNLACVFARQGRRDESLAALAKAVECGFHNAQHMQADADLESLRADDRFPNIVAQARKQAEKRASQTNQILEKIVPGTIEDGQVLVTEANTAWHPDLALLHAFFKLDRNATADQPIAVGLGKAGDLLRTWYAEGTAAGNHGDLYDNHDSDHSNMDVKALPQFTRVEYSEEARKRQLHHGVQLSMVFNAITIGNSSTAITSGDFWRSQARFTFTYPRGPSILYWQYVNRHMYFYPEHRDHDPPDDQNGHGDVFPANTPYMIISQGSSGSDRPFLTAVGATLAAFRPEVKQKLAKSGYLMPAVQMIFRTSNKTVAKPADYLTGKAHPTVFDGSQIDVEKMVTMAHDMQVDALPPMVLLAAVEEDQPVLGRDYFDVAPRFGLFDTPCAIARLVKTTAYDYRMVVSAEQSKDLDDKPLTYHWALLRGDSARVRINKLNPAGSRAEIIVSYHERLPIAPDSKLQSNRVDIGVFVHNGRYYSAPGFVCLQYLANERRVYDEHHRIQVVDYTDPDVKDNYVDSVLDLRKDWRDEYHYADDGTLLGWTRIRADDRQEFAADGQLVLEKDADGKPTKTTRVRYVGDASSADGPVRSTMLQQVSE
;
A
#
# COMPACT_ATOMS: atom_id res chain seq x y z
N MET A 1 -4.44 7.64 20.28
CA MET A 1 -3.94 7.10 19.00
C MET A 1 -3.44 5.64 19.11
N SER A 2 -3.72 4.90 20.19
CA SER A 2 -3.18 3.55 20.47
C SER A 2 -4.14 2.36 20.23
N HIS A 3 -5.21 2.53 19.43
CA HIS A 3 -6.24 1.49 19.26
C HIS A 3 -6.44 0.97 17.83
N LEU A 4 -5.51 1.23 16.90
CA LEU A 4 -5.57 0.70 15.52
C LEU A 4 -4.50 -0.37 15.20
N VAL A 5 -3.73 -0.81 16.19
CA VAL A 5 -3.06 -2.12 16.14
C VAL A 5 -4.11 -3.15 16.54
N PRO A 6 -4.38 -4.20 15.74
CA PRO A 6 -5.37 -5.21 16.11
C PRO A 6 -4.83 -6.01 17.30
N ARG A 7 -5.11 -5.50 18.51
CA ARG A 7 -5.06 -6.33 19.71
C ARG A 7 -6.23 -7.29 19.60
N ILE A 8 -5.87 -8.54 19.32
CA ILE A 8 -6.62 -9.73 19.67
C ILE A 8 -7.18 -9.51 21.10
N VAL A 9 -8.48 -9.76 21.27
CA VAL A 9 -9.29 -9.67 22.52
C VAL A 9 -9.92 -8.31 22.84
N SER A 10 -11.20 -8.15 22.43
CA SER A 10 -12.28 -7.88 23.40
C SER A 10 -13.65 -8.16 22.76
N ALA A 11 -13.97 -9.45 22.74
CA ALA A 11 -15.26 -10.04 22.44
C ALA A 11 -16.31 -9.86 23.57
N CYS A 12 -16.21 -8.82 24.41
CA CYS A 12 -16.99 -8.75 25.66
C CYS A 12 -18.31 -7.98 25.60
N ILE A 13 -18.69 -7.34 24.48
CA ILE A 13 -19.97 -6.59 24.42
C ILE A 13 -21.18 -7.46 23.98
N LEU A 14 -20.97 -8.66 23.44
CA LEU A 14 -22.07 -9.53 22.96
C LEU A 14 -22.15 -10.92 23.60
N ILE A 15 -21.56 -11.12 24.78
CA ILE A 15 -21.71 -12.38 25.54
C ILE A 15 -22.98 -12.35 26.42
N GLY A 16 -23.56 -11.17 26.68
CA GLY A 16 -24.73 -11.03 27.55
C GLY A 16 -26.06 -11.57 26.97
N SER A 17 -26.15 -11.82 25.66
CA SER A 17 -27.41 -12.23 25.01
C SER A 17 -27.51 -13.71 24.66
N LEU A 18 -26.43 -14.49 24.80
CA LEU A 18 -26.40 -15.92 24.46
C LEU A 18 -27.02 -16.84 25.54
N ALA A 19 -27.49 -16.28 26.66
CA ALA A 19 -28.20 -17.04 27.70
C ALA A 19 -29.73 -17.16 27.47
N ALA A 20 -30.28 -16.51 26.44
CA ALA A 20 -31.72 -16.57 26.15
C ALA A 20 -31.91 -17.14 24.73
N GLY A 21 -32.29 -18.41 24.63
CA GLY A 21 -32.47 -19.17 23.39
C GLY A 21 -33.60 -18.69 22.46
N GLY A 22 -33.54 -17.43 22.03
CA GLY A 22 -34.32 -16.90 20.91
C GLY A 22 -33.48 -16.87 19.64
N GLU A 23 -34.11 -17.09 18.48
CA GLU A 23 -33.49 -16.82 17.18
C GLU A 23 -32.91 -15.40 17.17
N PRO A 24 -31.69 -15.20 16.64
CA PRO A 24 -31.10 -13.87 16.57
C PRO A 24 -32.00 -12.96 15.75
N LYS A 25 -32.58 -11.94 16.40
CA LYS A 25 -33.26 -10.85 15.68
C LYS A 25 -32.28 -10.27 14.66
N PRO A 26 -32.69 -9.98 13.42
CA PRO A 26 -31.82 -9.32 12.47
C PRO A 26 -31.34 -8.00 13.09
N SER A 27 -30.02 -7.90 13.31
CA SER A 27 -29.39 -6.64 13.69
C SER A 27 -29.71 -5.60 12.61
N PRO A 28 -29.99 -4.33 12.95
CA PRO A 28 -30.08 -3.29 11.94
C PRO A 28 -28.82 -3.33 11.07
N SER A 29 -29.00 -3.16 9.75
CA SER A 29 -27.89 -3.10 8.81
C SER A 29 -26.88 -2.05 9.29
N PRO A 30 -25.57 -2.36 9.24
CA PRO A 30 -24.56 -1.44 9.75
C PRO A 30 -24.62 -0.11 8.98
N HIS A 31 -24.42 0.98 9.71
CA HIS A 31 -24.34 2.32 9.13
C HIS A 31 -23.24 2.33 8.05
N VAL A 32 -23.39 3.10 6.97
CA VAL A 32 -22.43 3.06 5.84
C VAL A 32 -20.98 3.32 6.29
N PHE A 33 -20.79 4.28 7.20
CA PHE A 33 -19.50 4.59 7.82
C PHE A 33 -18.89 3.49 8.71
N ASP A 34 -19.64 2.45 9.09
CA ASP A 34 -19.07 1.28 9.77
C ASP A 34 -18.43 0.28 8.79
N ARG A 35 -18.74 0.39 7.49
CA ARG A 35 -18.29 -0.55 6.45
C ARG A 35 -16.76 -0.68 6.33
N PRO A 36 -15.94 0.39 6.37
CA PRO A 36 -14.48 0.23 6.33
C PRO A 36 -13.94 -0.65 7.46
N MET A 37 -14.38 -0.41 8.70
CA MET A 37 -13.94 -1.20 9.86
C MET A 37 -14.44 -2.64 9.81
N ILE A 38 -15.67 -2.85 9.35
CA ILE A 38 -16.24 -4.19 9.13
C ILE A 38 -15.41 -4.94 8.09
N HIS A 39 -15.10 -4.31 6.96
CA HIS A 39 -14.31 -4.91 5.87
C HIS A 39 -12.91 -5.32 6.33
N VAL A 40 -12.21 -4.47 7.08
CA VAL A 40 -10.87 -4.79 7.61
C VAL A 40 -10.93 -5.99 8.56
N ARG A 41 -11.93 -6.05 9.45
CA ARG A 41 -12.12 -7.21 10.35
C ARG A 41 -12.43 -8.48 9.57
N GLN A 42 -13.29 -8.39 8.55
CA GLN A 42 -13.61 -9.52 7.67
C GLN A 42 -12.37 -10.02 6.93
N ALA A 43 -11.57 -9.13 6.33
CA ALA A 43 -10.34 -9.50 5.67
C ALA A 43 -9.35 -10.20 6.61
N SER A 44 -9.24 -9.76 7.87
CA SER A 44 -8.44 -10.42 8.90
C SER A 44 -8.93 -11.84 9.18
N PHE A 45 -10.24 -12.04 9.33
CA PHE A 45 -10.79 -13.38 9.54
C PHE A 45 -10.50 -14.29 8.35
N LEU A 46 -10.71 -13.82 7.12
CA LEU A 46 -10.48 -14.62 5.92
C LEU A 46 -9.01 -15.06 5.80
N HIS A 47 -8.06 -14.22 6.19
CA HIS A 47 -6.64 -14.58 6.24
C HIS A 47 -6.38 -15.72 7.25
N ASP A 48 -6.90 -15.59 8.47
CA ASP A 48 -6.74 -16.61 9.51
C ASP A 48 -7.39 -17.94 9.11
N ILE A 49 -8.58 -17.87 8.48
CA ILE A 49 -9.30 -19.04 7.97
C ILE A 49 -8.47 -19.74 6.88
N ALA A 50 -7.92 -19.01 5.92
CA ALA A 50 -7.07 -19.61 4.88
C ALA A 50 -5.85 -20.32 5.47
N ALA A 51 -5.22 -19.74 6.50
CA ALA A 51 -4.11 -20.37 7.20
C ALA A 51 -4.53 -21.64 7.96
N MET A 52 -5.70 -21.62 8.62
CA MET A 52 -6.27 -22.81 9.29
C MET A 52 -6.62 -23.91 8.28
N MET A 53 -7.22 -23.56 7.15
CA MET A 53 -7.56 -24.48 6.07
C MET A 53 -6.31 -25.18 5.51
N ALA A 54 -5.23 -24.42 5.26
CA ALA A 54 -3.96 -24.98 4.80
C ALA A 54 -3.34 -25.98 5.80
N ARG A 55 -3.56 -25.77 7.11
CA ARG A 55 -3.14 -26.67 8.19
C ARG A 55 -4.14 -27.78 8.51
N ARG A 56 -5.28 -27.82 7.81
CA ARG A 56 -6.40 -28.75 8.05
C ARG A 56 -7.02 -28.61 9.45
N GLU A 57 -6.90 -27.43 10.07
CA GLU A 57 -7.51 -27.08 11.36
C GLU A 57 -9.00 -26.71 11.17
N TYR A 58 -9.80 -27.59 10.57
CA TYR A 58 -11.15 -27.28 10.11
C TYR A 58 -12.12 -26.87 11.22
N ASP A 59 -12.02 -27.47 12.41
CA ASP A 59 -12.90 -27.15 13.54
C ASP A 59 -12.68 -25.70 14.06
N ARG A 60 -11.42 -25.25 14.03
CA ARG A 60 -11.07 -23.86 14.40
C ARG A 60 -11.54 -22.89 13.33
N ALA A 61 -11.39 -23.24 12.06
CA ALA A 61 -11.90 -22.45 10.95
C ALA A 61 -13.43 -22.29 11.01
N GLU A 62 -14.16 -23.39 11.28
CA GLU A 62 -15.62 -23.36 11.47
C GLU A 62 -16.02 -22.42 12.60
N LEU A 63 -15.37 -22.53 13.77
CA LEU A 63 -15.68 -21.68 14.92
C LEU A 63 -15.50 -20.19 14.59
N LEU A 64 -14.39 -19.84 13.94
CA LEU A 64 -14.10 -18.46 13.55
C LEU A 64 -15.10 -17.94 12.50
N LEU A 65 -15.48 -18.77 11.53
CA LEU A 65 -16.48 -18.44 10.52
C LEU A 65 -17.87 -18.22 11.12
N ARG A 66 -18.27 -19.04 12.10
CA ARG A 66 -19.51 -18.84 12.85
C ARG A 66 -19.49 -17.52 13.62
N GLN A 67 -18.36 -17.16 14.23
CA GLN A 67 -18.19 -15.84 14.86
C GLN A 67 -18.27 -14.70 13.84
N ALA A 68 -17.65 -14.85 12.67
CA ALA A 68 -17.73 -13.85 11.59
C ALA A 68 -19.17 -13.66 11.09
N ILE A 69 -19.94 -14.75 10.94
CA ILE A 69 -21.37 -14.72 10.56
C ILE A 69 -22.21 -14.07 11.66
N LEU A 70 -21.91 -14.27 12.95
CA LEU A 70 -22.62 -13.58 14.02
C LEU A 70 -22.42 -12.05 13.97
N LEU A 71 -21.24 -11.59 13.52
CA LEU A 71 -20.95 -10.17 13.38
C LEU A 71 -21.64 -9.56 12.15
N VAL A 72 -21.66 -10.29 11.03
CA VAL A 72 -22.32 -9.86 9.78
C VAL A 72 -23.08 -11.05 9.19
N PRO A 73 -24.36 -11.23 9.57
CA PRO A 73 -25.14 -12.41 9.21
C PRO A 73 -25.34 -12.60 7.70
N ASP A 74 -25.29 -11.52 6.93
CA ASP A 74 -25.45 -11.48 5.49
C ASP A 74 -24.12 -11.45 4.71
N HIS A 75 -22.99 -11.76 5.37
CA HIS A 75 -21.69 -11.79 4.68
C HIS A 75 -21.53 -13.03 3.79
N ALA A 76 -21.73 -12.83 2.49
CA ALA A 76 -21.63 -13.87 1.46
C ALA A 76 -20.36 -14.73 1.55
N ASP A 77 -19.18 -14.11 1.66
CA ASP A 77 -17.91 -14.83 1.66
C ASP A 77 -17.71 -15.64 2.94
N SER A 78 -18.27 -15.23 4.09
CA SER A 78 -18.21 -16.04 5.30
C SER A 78 -19.05 -17.32 5.14
N HIS A 79 -20.24 -17.23 4.57
CA HIS A 79 -21.04 -18.44 4.28
C HIS A 79 -20.38 -19.34 3.24
N TYR A 80 -19.73 -18.75 2.21
CA TYR A 80 -19.00 -19.51 1.21
C TYR A 80 -17.79 -20.26 1.80
N ASN A 81 -16.98 -19.58 2.61
CA ASN A 81 -15.83 -20.22 3.26
C ASN A 81 -16.26 -21.26 4.30
N LEU A 82 -17.40 -21.06 4.98
CA LEU A 82 -18.00 -22.10 5.84
C LEU A 82 -18.42 -23.33 5.04
N ALA A 83 -18.96 -23.15 3.83
CA ALA A 83 -19.23 -24.27 2.95
C ALA A 83 -17.95 -25.01 2.56
N CYS A 84 -16.85 -24.30 2.28
CA CYS A 84 -15.56 -24.91 1.99
C CYS A 84 -15.07 -25.77 3.17
N VAL A 85 -15.14 -25.25 4.41
CA VAL A 85 -14.81 -26.01 5.63
C VAL A 85 -15.64 -27.29 5.73
N PHE A 86 -16.97 -27.21 5.55
CA PHE A 86 -17.84 -28.39 5.59
C PHE A 86 -17.53 -29.40 4.48
N ALA A 87 -17.23 -28.95 3.27
CA ALA A 87 -16.86 -29.83 2.17
C ALA A 87 -15.57 -30.59 2.47
N ARG A 88 -14.58 -29.91 3.08
CA ARG A 88 -13.30 -30.52 3.52
C ARG A 88 -13.45 -31.48 4.70
N GLN A 89 -14.45 -31.30 5.55
CA GLN A 89 -14.84 -32.24 6.60
C GLN A 89 -15.73 -33.40 6.09
N GLY A 90 -16.11 -33.41 4.80
CA GLY A 90 -17.02 -34.43 4.24
C GLY A 90 -18.50 -34.23 4.59
N ARG A 91 -18.86 -33.10 5.20
CA ARG A 91 -20.23 -32.74 5.61
C ARG A 91 -21.00 -32.13 4.43
N ARG A 92 -21.33 -32.99 3.46
CA ARG A 92 -21.88 -32.60 2.15
C ARG A 92 -23.14 -31.74 2.24
N ASP A 93 -24.13 -32.15 3.03
CA ASP A 93 -25.42 -31.45 3.11
C ASP A 93 -25.29 -30.06 3.74
N GLU A 94 -24.48 -29.93 4.79
CA GLU A 94 -24.20 -28.65 5.43
C GLU A 94 -23.42 -27.71 4.52
N SER A 95 -22.49 -28.25 3.74
CA SER A 95 -21.75 -27.48 2.73
C SER A 95 -22.69 -26.90 1.66
N LEU A 96 -23.58 -27.72 1.10
CA LEU A 96 -24.54 -27.26 0.08
C LEU A 96 -25.54 -26.25 0.65
N ALA A 97 -25.99 -26.43 1.90
CA ALA A 97 -26.82 -25.45 2.59
C ALA A 97 -26.09 -24.11 2.79
N ALA A 98 -24.82 -24.15 3.21
CA ALA A 98 -23.99 -22.97 3.36
C ALA A 98 -23.69 -22.27 2.01
N LEU A 99 -23.46 -23.01 0.92
CA LEU A 99 -23.32 -22.43 -0.43
C LEU A 99 -24.61 -21.74 -0.89
N ALA A 100 -25.75 -22.38 -0.69
CA ALA A 100 -27.04 -21.78 -1.01
C ALA A 100 -27.24 -20.49 -0.20
N LYS A 101 -26.87 -20.49 1.09
CA LYS A 101 -26.93 -19.29 1.93
C LYS A 101 -25.97 -18.21 1.46
N ALA A 102 -24.75 -18.57 1.06
CA ALA A 102 -23.78 -17.63 0.50
C ALA A 102 -24.36 -16.92 -0.73
N VAL A 103 -24.98 -17.65 -1.65
CA VAL A 103 -25.62 -17.10 -2.86
C VAL A 103 -26.83 -16.24 -2.51
N GLU A 104 -27.64 -16.63 -1.53
CA GLU A 104 -28.73 -15.80 -0.99
C GLU A 104 -28.21 -14.46 -0.45
N CYS A 105 -27.08 -14.51 0.28
CA CYS A 105 -26.36 -13.36 0.82
C CYS A 105 -25.58 -12.56 -0.25
N GLY A 106 -25.60 -12.97 -1.51
CA GLY A 106 -25.03 -12.22 -2.64
C GLY A 106 -23.73 -12.76 -3.21
N PHE A 107 -23.26 -13.94 -2.80
CA PHE A 107 -22.12 -14.59 -3.46
C PHE A 107 -22.46 -14.85 -4.93
N HIS A 108 -21.59 -14.39 -5.82
CA HIS A 108 -21.90 -14.32 -7.25
C HIS A 108 -20.77 -14.81 -8.16
N ASN A 109 -19.62 -15.19 -7.60
CA ASN A 109 -18.49 -15.67 -8.40
C ASN A 109 -18.66 -17.15 -8.75
N ALA A 110 -19.55 -17.44 -9.69
CA ALA A 110 -19.85 -18.80 -10.12
C ALA A 110 -18.62 -19.52 -10.70
N GLN A 111 -17.74 -18.79 -11.41
CA GLN A 111 -16.52 -19.38 -11.96
C GLN A 111 -15.58 -19.85 -10.84
N HIS A 112 -15.39 -19.02 -9.80
CA HIS A 112 -14.61 -19.40 -8.64
C HIS A 112 -15.21 -20.62 -7.94
N MET A 113 -16.53 -20.61 -7.65
CA MET A 113 -17.23 -21.75 -7.04
C MET A 113 -17.04 -23.06 -7.81
N GLN A 114 -17.06 -23.00 -9.15
CA GLN A 114 -16.85 -24.18 -9.99
C GLN A 114 -15.40 -24.67 -10.00
N ALA A 115 -14.42 -23.76 -9.93
CA ALA A 115 -13.00 -24.07 -9.99
C ALA A 115 -12.39 -24.44 -8.63
N ASP A 116 -13.04 -24.04 -7.53
CA ASP A 116 -12.54 -24.21 -6.17
C ASP A 116 -12.31 -25.69 -5.85
N ALA A 117 -11.10 -26.02 -5.41
CA ALA A 117 -10.68 -27.37 -5.06
C ALA A 117 -11.33 -27.84 -3.74
N ASP A 118 -11.70 -26.91 -2.85
CA ASP A 118 -12.34 -27.28 -1.59
C ASP A 118 -13.75 -27.85 -1.80
N LEU A 119 -14.40 -27.46 -2.90
CA LEU A 119 -15.77 -27.86 -3.26
C LEU A 119 -15.82 -29.04 -4.25
N GLU A 120 -14.68 -29.66 -4.57
CA GLU A 120 -14.61 -30.74 -5.56
C GLU A 120 -15.57 -31.91 -5.24
N SER A 121 -15.70 -32.24 -3.95
CA SER A 121 -16.57 -33.32 -3.46
C SER A 121 -18.07 -33.08 -3.67
N LEU A 122 -18.47 -31.85 -4.00
CA LEU A 122 -19.87 -31.45 -4.21
C LEU A 122 -20.27 -31.45 -5.68
N ARG A 123 -19.31 -31.45 -6.62
CA ARG A 123 -19.59 -31.27 -8.06
C ARG A 123 -20.44 -32.39 -8.66
N ALA A 124 -20.44 -33.57 -8.05
CA ALA A 124 -21.25 -34.72 -8.44
C ALA A 124 -22.66 -34.72 -7.83
N ASP A 125 -22.98 -33.79 -6.92
CA ASP A 125 -24.32 -33.67 -6.32
C ASP A 125 -25.22 -32.83 -7.23
N ASP A 126 -26.43 -33.34 -7.53
CA ASP A 126 -27.38 -32.70 -8.44
C ASP A 126 -27.82 -31.30 -8.00
N ARG A 127 -27.67 -30.95 -6.72
CA ARG A 127 -28.00 -29.60 -6.19
C ARG A 127 -26.95 -28.56 -6.56
N PHE A 128 -25.69 -28.94 -6.72
CA PHE A 128 -24.57 -28.01 -6.92
C PHE A 128 -24.69 -27.19 -8.22
N PRO A 129 -25.02 -27.78 -9.39
CA PRO A 129 -25.24 -27.01 -10.62
C PRO A 129 -26.31 -25.92 -10.49
N ASN A 130 -27.37 -26.17 -9.71
CA ASN A 130 -28.43 -25.17 -9.48
C ASN A 130 -27.92 -23.99 -8.64
N ILE A 131 -27.12 -24.25 -7.60
CA ILE A 131 -26.52 -23.19 -6.77
C ILE A 131 -25.55 -22.33 -7.61
N VAL A 132 -24.74 -22.96 -8.47
CA VAL A 132 -23.86 -22.26 -9.42
C VAL A 132 -24.67 -21.36 -10.37
N ALA A 133 -25.79 -21.86 -10.90
CA ALA A 133 -26.66 -21.08 -11.77
C ALA A 133 -27.29 -19.88 -11.04
N GLN A 134 -27.66 -20.05 -9.75
CA GLN A 134 -28.14 -18.97 -8.91
C GLN A 134 -27.04 -17.91 -8.65
N ALA A 135 -25.79 -18.32 -8.42
CA ALA A 135 -24.66 -17.40 -8.26
C ALA A 135 -24.45 -16.53 -9.53
N ARG A 136 -24.58 -17.11 -10.73
CA ARG A 136 -24.51 -16.36 -12.00
C ARG A 136 -25.60 -15.29 -12.10
N LYS A 137 -26.85 -15.66 -11.77
CA LYS A 137 -27.98 -14.72 -11.73
C LYS A 137 -27.76 -13.60 -10.70
N GLN A 138 -27.13 -13.91 -9.57
CA GLN A 138 -26.77 -12.89 -8.58
C GLN A 138 -25.73 -11.90 -9.10
N ALA A 139 -24.79 -12.32 -9.95
CA ALA A 139 -23.83 -11.40 -10.57
C ALA A 139 -24.54 -10.37 -11.45
N GLU A 140 -25.49 -10.83 -12.26
CA GLU A 140 -26.33 -9.97 -13.11
C GLU A 140 -27.19 -9.00 -12.28
N LYS A 141 -27.77 -9.50 -11.17
CA LYS A 141 -28.55 -8.69 -10.24
C LYS A 141 -27.71 -7.65 -9.51
N ARG A 142 -26.49 -7.99 -9.09
CA ARG A 142 -25.57 -7.08 -8.39
C ARG A 142 -25.21 -5.87 -9.25
N ALA A 143 -24.95 -6.08 -10.55
CA ALA A 143 -24.70 -4.98 -11.48
C ALA A 143 -25.89 -3.99 -11.54
N SER A 144 -27.13 -4.49 -11.53
CA SER A 144 -28.35 -3.68 -11.47
C SER A 144 -28.56 -3.01 -10.11
N GLN A 145 -28.29 -3.71 -9.00
CA GLN A 145 -28.43 -3.17 -7.63
C GLN A 145 -27.41 -2.08 -7.30
N THR A 146 -26.17 -2.19 -7.79
CA THR A 146 -25.17 -1.12 -7.65
C THR A 146 -25.71 0.18 -8.27
N ASN A 147 -26.32 0.10 -9.45
CA ASN A 147 -26.96 1.27 -10.08
C ASN A 147 -28.13 1.81 -9.25
N GLN A 148 -28.99 0.93 -8.68
CA GLN A 148 -30.09 1.35 -7.81
C GLN A 148 -29.64 1.98 -6.48
N ILE A 149 -28.51 1.55 -5.91
CA ILE A 149 -27.94 2.19 -4.71
C ILE A 149 -27.49 3.60 -5.05
N LEU A 150 -26.80 3.79 -6.17
CA LEU A 150 -26.37 5.10 -6.65
C LEU A 150 -27.55 6.04 -6.94
N GLU A 151 -28.67 5.53 -7.44
CA GLU A 151 -29.91 6.31 -7.66
C GLU A 151 -30.55 6.83 -6.36
N LYS A 152 -30.31 6.16 -5.23
CA LYS A 152 -30.84 6.57 -3.91
C LYS A 152 -29.92 7.55 -3.18
N ILE A 153 -28.68 7.69 -3.61
CA ILE A 153 -27.75 8.66 -3.05
C ILE A 153 -28.27 10.06 -3.39
N VAL A 154 -28.37 10.91 -2.37
CA VAL A 154 -28.68 12.33 -2.53
C VAL A 154 -27.36 13.08 -2.47
N PRO A 155 -26.81 13.57 -3.61
CA PRO A 155 -25.53 14.24 -3.58
C PRO A 155 -25.58 15.49 -2.70
N GLY A 156 -24.55 15.69 -1.86
CA GLY A 156 -24.45 16.90 -1.03
C GLY A 156 -24.25 18.15 -1.88
N THR A 157 -24.79 19.28 -1.46
CA THR A 157 -24.64 20.58 -2.12
C THR A 157 -23.54 21.41 -1.47
N ILE A 158 -23.00 22.36 -2.23
CA ILE A 158 -22.06 23.35 -1.70
C ILE A 158 -22.85 24.41 -0.93
N GLU A 159 -22.48 24.64 0.33
CA GLU A 159 -23.03 25.68 1.20
C GLU A 159 -21.86 26.44 1.82
N ASP A 160 -21.81 27.77 1.67
CA ASP A 160 -20.75 28.64 2.20
C ASP A 160 -19.31 28.19 1.87
N GLY A 161 -19.11 27.65 0.66
CA GLY A 161 -17.81 27.15 0.20
C GLY A 161 -17.43 25.78 0.80
N GLN A 162 -18.37 25.07 1.40
CA GLN A 162 -18.16 23.77 2.04
C GLN A 162 -19.13 22.72 1.51
N VAL A 163 -18.74 21.44 1.60
CA VAL A 163 -19.60 20.28 1.38
C VAL A 163 -19.53 19.36 2.59
N LEU A 164 -20.65 18.80 3.01
CA LEU A 164 -20.72 17.93 4.19
C LEU A 164 -20.85 16.45 3.80
N VAL A 165 -19.93 15.60 4.27
CA VAL A 165 -20.02 14.14 4.15
C VAL A 165 -21.04 13.60 5.16
N THR A 166 -22.09 12.96 4.63
CA THR A 166 -23.22 12.42 5.40
C THR A 166 -23.55 11.00 4.94
N GLU A 167 -24.37 10.28 5.71
CA GLU A 167 -24.86 8.97 5.29
C GLU A 167 -25.65 9.05 3.98
N ALA A 168 -26.46 10.10 3.81
CA ALA A 168 -27.34 10.28 2.64
C ALA A 168 -26.58 10.45 1.32
N ASN A 169 -25.35 10.97 1.39
CA ASN A 169 -24.53 11.24 0.20
C ASN A 169 -23.34 10.29 0.03
N THR A 170 -23.23 9.26 0.86
CA THR A 170 -22.09 8.33 0.84
C THR A 170 -22.55 6.90 0.60
N ALA A 171 -21.93 6.23 -0.37
CA ALA A 171 -22.12 4.81 -0.63
C ALA A 171 -20.88 4.00 -0.23
N TRP A 172 -21.07 2.71 0.05
CA TRP A 172 -19.97 1.75 0.11
C TRP A 172 -19.72 1.15 -1.27
N HIS A 173 -18.47 1.22 -1.75
CA HIS A 173 -18.04 0.57 -2.98
C HIS A 173 -17.40 -0.78 -2.65
N PRO A 174 -18.12 -1.91 -2.81
CA PRO A 174 -17.66 -3.21 -2.34
C PRO A 174 -16.39 -3.72 -3.03
N ASP A 175 -16.22 -3.46 -4.33
CA ASP A 175 -15.03 -3.96 -5.05
C ASP A 175 -13.74 -3.19 -4.69
N LEU A 176 -13.86 -1.88 -4.45
CA LEU A 176 -12.75 -1.05 -3.97
C LEU A 176 -12.55 -1.21 -2.45
N ALA A 177 -13.60 -1.59 -1.73
CA ALA A 177 -13.72 -1.53 -0.28
C ALA A 177 -13.44 -0.12 0.27
N LEU A 178 -14.02 0.89 -0.38
CA LEU A 178 -13.92 2.30 -0.02
C LEU A 178 -15.31 2.91 0.06
N LEU A 179 -15.46 3.94 0.89
CA LEU A 179 -16.57 4.87 0.83
C LEU A 179 -16.45 5.71 -0.44
N HIS A 180 -17.58 6.07 -1.03
CA HIS A 180 -17.66 7.02 -2.12
C HIS A 180 -18.68 8.10 -1.75
N ALA A 181 -18.20 9.31 -1.51
CA ALA A 181 -19.05 10.46 -1.22
C ALA A 181 -19.35 11.25 -2.50
N PHE A 182 -20.61 11.63 -2.67
CA PHE A 182 -21.13 12.25 -3.88
C PHE A 182 -21.59 13.68 -3.59
N PHE A 183 -21.10 14.63 -4.38
CA PHE A 183 -21.47 16.02 -4.29
C PHE A 183 -21.98 16.56 -5.63
N LYS A 184 -22.92 17.50 -5.55
CA LYS A 184 -23.32 18.36 -6.66
C LYS A 184 -22.40 19.56 -6.70
N LEU A 185 -21.36 19.47 -7.53
CA LEU A 185 -20.35 20.51 -7.68
C LEU A 185 -20.90 21.62 -8.59
N ASP A 186 -21.60 22.59 -8.01
CA ASP A 186 -22.01 23.78 -8.74
C ASP A 186 -20.80 24.69 -8.94
N ARG A 187 -20.28 24.72 -10.17
CA ARG A 187 -19.13 25.56 -10.52
C ARG A 187 -19.43 27.05 -10.45
N ASN A 188 -20.71 27.44 -10.39
CA ASN A 188 -21.10 28.83 -10.23
C ASN A 188 -21.17 29.26 -8.76
N ALA A 189 -21.20 28.32 -7.80
CA ALA A 189 -21.36 28.62 -6.38
C ALA A 189 -20.23 29.50 -5.81
N THR A 190 -19.05 29.43 -6.42
CA THR A 190 -17.91 30.30 -6.07
C THR A 190 -17.45 31.18 -7.23
N ALA A 191 -18.22 31.33 -8.31
CA ALA A 191 -17.78 31.98 -9.56
C ALA A 191 -17.23 33.41 -9.38
N ASP A 192 -17.68 34.14 -8.37
CA ASP A 192 -17.22 35.51 -8.08
C ASP A 192 -15.87 35.54 -7.32
N GLN A 193 -15.37 34.39 -6.85
CA GLN A 193 -14.09 34.29 -6.15
C GLN A 193 -12.91 34.37 -7.13
N PRO A 194 -11.85 35.15 -6.81
CA PRO A 194 -10.67 35.23 -7.65
C PRO A 194 -9.95 33.88 -7.73
N ILE A 195 -9.36 33.56 -8.88
CA ILE A 195 -8.59 32.31 -9.06
C ILE A 195 -7.44 32.17 -8.06
N ALA A 196 -6.80 33.28 -7.72
CA ALA A 196 -5.72 33.32 -6.74
C ALA A 196 -5.59 34.72 -6.11
N VAL A 197 -5.31 34.76 -4.82
CA VAL A 197 -4.97 35.96 -4.06
C VAL A 197 -3.50 35.87 -3.64
N GLY A 198 -2.68 36.83 -4.06
CA GLY A 198 -1.23 36.77 -3.85
C GLY A 198 -0.53 35.79 -4.79
N LEU A 199 0.35 34.92 -4.25
CA LEU A 199 1.19 33.92 -4.94
C LEU A 199 2.29 34.46 -5.88
N GLY A 200 2.68 35.73 -5.73
CA GLY A 200 3.71 36.36 -6.55
C GLY A 200 3.40 36.27 -8.05
N LYS A 201 4.43 36.05 -8.87
CA LYS A 201 4.31 35.98 -10.34
C LYS A 201 3.40 34.85 -10.82
N ALA A 202 3.39 33.71 -10.13
CA ALA A 202 2.48 32.62 -10.46
C ALA A 202 1.01 33.05 -10.30
N GLY A 203 0.69 33.79 -9.25
CA GLY A 203 -0.66 34.34 -9.04
C GLY A 203 -1.03 35.42 -10.06
N ASP A 204 -0.07 36.25 -10.49
CA ASP A 204 -0.29 37.22 -11.57
C ASP A 204 -0.67 36.51 -12.88
N LEU A 205 0.10 35.48 -13.26
CA LEU A 205 -0.18 34.66 -14.45
C LEU A 205 -1.56 34.00 -14.37
N LEU A 206 -1.89 33.38 -13.23
CA LEU A 206 -3.21 32.77 -13.02
C LEU A 206 -4.34 33.77 -13.21
N ARG A 207 -4.24 34.97 -12.62
CA ARG A 207 -5.27 36.01 -12.77
C ARG A 207 -5.41 36.47 -14.22
N THR A 208 -4.30 36.63 -14.95
CA THR A 208 -4.33 36.97 -16.38
C THR A 208 -5.01 35.88 -17.20
N TRP A 209 -4.55 34.64 -17.11
CA TRP A 209 -5.09 33.52 -17.88
C TRP A 209 -6.56 33.21 -17.53
N TYR A 210 -6.95 33.41 -16.27
CA TYR A 210 -8.35 33.25 -15.88
C TYR A 210 -9.25 34.34 -16.44
N ALA A 211 -8.80 35.60 -16.44
CA ALA A 211 -9.53 36.70 -17.07
C ALA A 211 -9.66 36.52 -18.60
N GLU A 212 -8.68 35.87 -19.23
CA GLU A 212 -8.70 35.47 -20.64
C GLU A 212 -9.56 34.22 -20.92
N GLY A 213 -10.04 33.52 -19.87
CA GLY A 213 -10.79 32.28 -19.99
C GLY A 213 -9.96 31.07 -20.40
N THR A 214 -8.64 31.15 -20.32
CA THR A 214 -7.70 30.10 -20.75
C THR A 214 -7.20 29.23 -19.60
N ALA A 215 -7.37 29.64 -18.33
CA ALA A 215 -7.13 28.83 -17.14
C ALA A 215 -8.44 28.25 -16.57
N ALA A 216 -8.40 27.01 -16.06
CA ALA A 216 -9.58 26.30 -15.57
C ALA A 216 -10.10 26.78 -14.22
N GLY A 217 -9.22 27.32 -13.37
CA GLY A 217 -9.56 27.60 -11.96
C GLY A 217 -9.78 26.33 -11.12
N ASN A 218 -10.21 26.51 -9.88
CA ASN A 218 -10.47 25.42 -8.92
C ASN A 218 -11.96 25.26 -8.56
N HIS A 219 -12.88 25.86 -9.32
CA HIS A 219 -14.32 25.70 -9.05
C HIS A 219 -14.75 24.22 -9.11
N GLY A 220 -15.23 23.71 -7.98
CA GLY A 220 -15.62 22.31 -7.80
C GLY A 220 -14.48 21.35 -7.49
N ASP A 221 -13.24 21.84 -7.36
CA ASP A 221 -12.17 21.07 -6.73
C ASP A 221 -12.36 21.08 -5.20
N LEU A 222 -12.05 19.95 -4.57
CA LEU A 222 -12.23 19.73 -3.14
C LEU A 222 -10.91 19.84 -2.37
N TYR A 223 -10.99 20.39 -1.17
CA TYR A 223 -9.95 20.34 -0.15
C TYR A 223 -10.43 19.49 1.04
N ASP A 224 -9.74 18.37 1.28
CA ASP A 224 -10.08 17.39 2.33
C ASP A 224 -9.01 17.40 3.45
N ASN A 225 -9.31 18.06 4.57
CA ASN A 225 -8.41 18.12 5.71
C ASN A 225 -8.65 16.95 6.67
N HIS A 226 -7.56 16.29 7.07
CA HIS A 226 -7.59 15.10 7.90
C HIS A 226 -6.76 15.24 9.18
N ASP A 227 -6.61 16.45 9.71
CA ASP A 227 -5.86 16.70 10.95
C ASP A 227 -6.59 17.63 11.93
N SER A 228 -7.93 17.65 11.85
CA SER A 228 -8.77 18.48 12.72
C SER A 228 -8.36 19.95 12.68
N ASP A 229 -8.10 20.46 11.47
CA ASP A 229 -7.72 21.85 11.20
C ASP A 229 -6.37 22.30 11.72
N HIS A 230 -5.50 21.35 12.07
CA HIS A 230 -4.18 21.65 12.60
C HIS A 230 -3.23 22.21 11.52
N SER A 231 -3.24 21.64 10.31
CA SER A 231 -2.47 22.15 9.16
C SER A 231 -3.38 22.42 7.98
N ASN A 232 -3.93 23.62 7.92
CA ASN A 232 -4.84 23.99 6.85
C ASN A 232 -4.14 24.47 5.57
N MET A 233 -4.66 24.05 4.41
CA MET A 233 -4.42 24.72 3.15
C MET A 233 -4.71 26.22 3.28
N ASP A 234 -3.91 27.05 2.62
CA ASP A 234 -4.18 28.48 2.53
C ASP A 234 -5.33 28.74 1.53
N VAL A 235 -6.55 28.47 1.98
CA VAL A 235 -7.78 28.69 1.20
C VAL A 235 -8.02 30.17 0.91
N LYS A 236 -7.36 31.11 1.61
CA LYS A 236 -7.43 32.53 1.25
C LYS A 236 -6.65 32.82 -0.02
N ALA A 237 -5.51 32.15 -0.20
CA ALA A 237 -4.70 32.27 -1.42
C ALA A 237 -5.38 31.61 -2.63
N LEU A 238 -6.19 30.58 -2.42
CA LEU A 238 -6.91 29.84 -3.47
C LEU A 238 -8.40 29.66 -3.10
N PRO A 239 -9.20 30.74 -3.14
CA PRO A 239 -10.55 30.77 -2.56
C PRO A 239 -11.63 30.03 -3.37
N GLN A 240 -11.29 29.51 -4.55
CA GLN A 240 -12.23 28.75 -5.38
C GLN A 240 -12.42 27.30 -4.91
N PHE A 241 -11.50 26.77 -4.09
CA PHE A 241 -11.63 25.43 -3.51
C PHE A 241 -12.84 25.31 -2.61
N THR A 242 -13.51 24.16 -2.70
CA THR A 242 -14.61 23.80 -1.80
C THR A 242 -14.08 22.89 -0.70
N ARG A 243 -14.32 23.25 0.55
CA ARG A 243 -13.83 22.50 1.70
C ARG A 243 -14.74 21.31 2.03
N VAL A 244 -14.15 20.15 2.29
CA VAL A 244 -14.88 18.97 2.75
C VAL A 244 -15.00 19.01 4.27
N GLU A 245 -16.22 18.87 4.75
CA GLU A 245 -16.55 18.73 6.16
C GLU A 245 -17.24 17.39 6.41
N TYR A 246 -17.27 16.97 7.67
CA TYR A 246 -17.77 15.66 8.08
C TYR A 246 -18.90 15.78 9.09
N SER A 247 -19.98 15.04 8.87
CA SER A 247 -21.10 14.95 9.81
C SER A 247 -20.65 14.39 11.17
N GLU A 248 -21.43 14.64 12.22
CA GLU A 248 -21.16 14.13 13.57
C GLU A 248 -20.94 12.60 13.58
N GLU A 249 -21.73 11.87 12.80
CA GLU A 249 -21.63 10.40 12.69
C GLU A 249 -20.33 9.93 12.02
N ALA A 250 -19.85 10.66 11.02
CA ALA A 250 -18.55 10.40 10.41
C ALA A 250 -17.41 10.76 11.37
N ARG A 251 -17.56 11.86 12.12
CA ARG A 251 -16.56 12.32 13.10
C ARG A 251 -16.42 11.37 14.28
N LYS A 252 -17.53 10.81 14.80
CA LYS A 252 -17.53 9.76 15.83
C LYS A 252 -16.67 8.56 15.44
N ARG A 253 -16.61 8.24 14.14
CA ARG A 253 -15.82 7.15 13.55
C ARG A 253 -14.43 7.55 13.07
N GLN A 254 -14.03 8.80 13.35
CA GLN A 254 -12.71 9.35 12.99
C GLN A 254 -12.43 9.36 11.48
N LEU A 255 -13.45 9.41 10.63
CA LEU A 255 -13.27 9.45 9.17
C LEU A 255 -12.64 10.76 8.63
N HIS A 256 -12.46 11.75 9.49
CA HIS A 256 -11.95 13.10 9.20
C HIS A 256 -10.55 13.34 9.80
N HIS A 257 -9.90 12.29 10.32
CA HIS A 257 -8.66 12.44 11.08
C HIS A 257 -7.72 11.25 10.86
N GLY A 258 -6.44 11.54 10.62
CA GLY A 258 -5.41 10.55 10.30
C GLY A 258 -5.22 10.36 8.80
N VAL A 259 -4.61 9.24 8.38
CA VAL A 259 -4.49 8.94 6.95
C VAL A 259 -5.86 8.75 6.29
N GLN A 260 -6.01 9.23 5.05
CA GLN A 260 -7.21 8.98 4.25
C GLN A 260 -7.04 7.72 3.41
N LEU A 261 -7.53 6.59 3.92
CA LEU A 261 -7.58 5.30 3.22
C LEU A 261 -9.00 4.70 3.18
N SER A 262 -10.01 5.50 3.52
CA SER A 262 -11.37 5.00 3.73
C SER A 262 -12.34 5.48 2.65
N MET A 263 -12.01 6.52 1.89
CA MET A 263 -12.95 7.21 1.03
C MET A 263 -12.34 7.80 -0.25
N VAL A 264 -13.18 7.92 -1.27
CA VAL A 264 -12.99 8.73 -2.49
C VAL A 264 -14.21 9.62 -2.74
N PHE A 265 -14.03 10.65 -3.57
CA PHE A 265 -15.03 11.64 -3.94
C PHE A 265 -15.29 11.64 -5.46
N ASN A 266 -16.46 12.10 -5.87
CA ASN A 266 -16.80 12.31 -7.28
C ASN A 266 -16.21 13.61 -7.89
N ALA A 267 -15.14 14.15 -7.28
CA ALA A 267 -14.51 15.42 -7.63
C ALA A 267 -12.99 15.27 -7.81
N ILE A 268 -12.32 16.35 -8.23
CA ILE A 268 -10.87 16.48 -8.08
C ILE A 268 -10.62 16.85 -6.63
N THR A 269 -9.75 16.14 -5.94
CA THR A 269 -9.52 16.35 -4.50
C THR A 269 -8.04 16.42 -4.19
N ILE A 270 -7.66 17.42 -3.40
CA ILE A 270 -6.39 17.44 -2.69
C ILE A 270 -6.65 17.48 -1.18
N GLY A 271 -5.78 16.86 -0.40
CA GLY A 271 -5.97 16.82 1.05
C GLY A 271 -4.71 16.51 1.80
N ASN A 272 -4.72 16.68 3.11
CA ASN A 272 -3.53 16.46 3.94
C ASN A 272 -3.87 15.99 5.34
N SER A 273 -2.88 15.42 6.01
CA SER A 273 -2.93 15.16 7.44
C SER A 273 -1.54 15.33 8.04
N SER A 274 -1.37 16.32 8.91
CA SER A 274 -0.14 16.54 9.69
C SER A 274 -0.10 15.73 11.00
N THR A 275 -0.89 14.66 11.10
CA THR A 275 -0.87 13.76 12.26
C THR A 275 0.19 12.66 12.09
N ALA A 276 0.58 11.98 13.17
CA ALA A 276 1.47 10.82 13.10
C ALA A 276 1.27 9.93 14.34
N ILE A 277 1.74 8.68 14.27
CA ILE A 277 1.92 7.86 15.46
C ILE A 277 3.31 8.20 16.01
N THR A 278 3.34 8.95 17.11
CA THR A 278 4.57 9.59 17.60
C THR A 278 5.32 8.82 18.70
N SER A 279 4.76 7.70 19.16
CA SER A 279 5.33 6.90 20.25
C SER A 279 5.00 5.41 20.14
N GLY A 280 5.73 4.59 20.89
CA GLY A 280 5.64 3.13 20.88
C GLY A 280 6.38 2.47 19.70
N ASP A 281 6.47 1.15 19.69
CA ASP A 281 7.23 0.37 18.69
C ASP A 281 6.70 0.47 17.26
N PHE A 282 5.47 0.97 17.12
CA PHE A 282 4.78 1.13 15.85
C PHE A 282 4.70 2.60 15.39
N TRP A 283 5.49 3.50 15.98
CA TRP A 283 5.60 4.89 15.54
C TRP A 283 5.85 4.98 14.02
N ARG A 284 5.26 5.98 13.37
CA ARG A 284 5.37 6.28 11.93
C ARG A 284 4.57 7.51 11.52
N SER A 285 5.00 8.20 10.47
CA SER A 285 4.13 9.14 9.73
C SER A 285 2.94 8.43 9.08
N GLN A 286 1.94 9.23 8.68
CA GLN A 286 0.86 8.72 7.83
C GLN A 286 1.38 8.18 6.50
N ALA A 287 2.41 8.81 5.91
CA ALA A 287 3.01 8.32 4.68
C ALA A 287 3.55 6.89 4.83
N ARG A 288 4.40 6.62 5.84
CA ARG A 288 4.93 5.25 6.06
C ARG A 288 3.82 4.28 6.49
N PHE A 289 2.81 4.76 7.22
CA PHE A 289 1.63 3.96 7.54
C PHE A 289 0.95 3.43 6.27
N THR A 290 0.79 4.24 5.22
CA THR A 290 0.14 3.77 3.98
C THR A 290 0.85 2.59 3.30
N PHE A 291 2.19 2.53 3.33
CA PHE A 291 2.96 1.45 2.68
C PHE A 291 2.88 0.12 3.42
N THR A 292 2.53 0.17 4.70
CA THR A 292 2.44 -1.00 5.59
C THR A 292 1.01 -1.36 5.95
N TYR A 293 0.04 -0.52 5.56
CA TYR A 293 -1.38 -0.79 5.75
C TYR A 293 -1.87 -1.82 4.72
N PRO A 294 -2.67 -2.82 5.13
CA PRO A 294 -3.27 -3.77 4.20
C PRO A 294 -4.01 -3.06 3.06
N ARG A 295 -3.61 -3.33 1.81
CA ARG A 295 -4.11 -2.68 0.58
C ARG A 295 -3.87 -1.17 0.49
N GLY A 296 -3.15 -0.55 1.43
CA GLY A 296 -2.84 0.88 1.42
C GLY A 296 -2.26 1.36 0.07
N PRO A 297 -1.20 0.71 -0.46
CA PRO A 297 -0.63 1.07 -1.77
C PRO A 297 -1.64 0.97 -2.93
N SER A 298 -2.51 -0.04 -2.92
CA SER A 298 -3.57 -0.17 -3.94
C SER A 298 -4.62 0.94 -3.81
N ILE A 299 -4.99 1.32 -2.58
CA ILE A 299 -5.91 2.44 -2.33
C ILE A 299 -5.29 3.75 -2.81
N LEU A 300 -4.01 3.97 -2.57
CA LEU A 300 -3.28 5.14 -3.07
C LEU A 300 -3.26 5.19 -4.61
N TYR A 301 -3.03 4.05 -5.28
CA TYR A 301 -3.18 3.97 -6.73
C TYR A 301 -4.60 4.34 -7.18
N TRP A 302 -5.63 3.83 -6.50
CA TRP A 302 -7.02 4.17 -6.81
C TRP A 302 -7.33 5.64 -6.62
N GLN A 303 -6.85 6.26 -5.54
CA GLN A 303 -6.92 7.70 -5.33
C GLN A 303 -6.25 8.46 -6.48
N TYR A 304 -5.03 8.06 -6.83
CA TYR A 304 -4.24 8.67 -7.89
C TYR A 304 -4.96 8.70 -9.25
N VAL A 305 -5.53 7.57 -9.68
CA VAL A 305 -6.29 7.49 -10.95
C VAL A 305 -7.72 8.02 -10.85
N ASN A 306 -8.24 8.23 -9.63
CA ASN A 306 -9.54 8.88 -9.39
C ASN A 306 -9.40 10.36 -9.02
N ARG A 307 -8.30 11.03 -9.42
CA ARG A 307 -8.11 12.49 -9.26
C ARG A 307 -7.94 12.95 -7.80
N HIS A 308 -7.41 12.09 -6.94
CA HIS A 308 -7.09 12.42 -5.55
C HIS A 308 -5.58 12.42 -5.35
N MET A 309 -5.07 13.39 -4.60
CA MET A 309 -3.69 13.37 -4.15
C MET A 309 -3.58 13.96 -2.75
N TYR A 310 -2.91 13.22 -1.87
CA TYR A 310 -2.71 13.62 -0.48
C TYR A 310 -1.26 14.01 -0.19
N PHE A 311 -1.11 14.89 0.79
CA PHE A 311 0.17 15.41 1.26
C PHE A 311 0.35 15.03 2.73
N TYR A 312 1.47 14.41 3.04
CA TYR A 312 1.77 13.95 4.40
C TYR A 312 3.17 14.39 4.78
N PRO A 313 3.34 15.12 5.90
CA PRO A 313 4.66 15.31 6.48
C PRO A 313 5.29 13.97 6.84
N GLU A 314 6.61 13.88 6.71
CA GLU A 314 7.36 12.82 7.39
C GLU A 314 7.29 13.02 8.92
N HIS A 315 7.60 11.97 9.68
CA HIS A 315 7.70 12.08 11.12
C HIS A 315 8.89 11.28 11.64
N ARG A 316 10.10 11.84 11.54
CA ARG A 316 11.40 11.18 11.83
C ARG A 316 11.71 9.99 10.93
N ASP A 317 10.91 9.80 9.88
CA ASP A 317 11.06 8.65 8.98
C ASP A 317 12.21 8.85 7.98
N HIS A 318 12.74 10.07 7.91
CA HIS A 318 13.73 10.50 6.93
C HIS A 318 14.72 11.53 7.52
N ASP A 319 15.05 11.36 8.80
CA ASP A 319 15.99 12.22 9.52
C ASP A 319 17.34 11.51 9.75
N PRO A 320 18.48 12.17 9.53
CA PRO A 320 19.81 11.57 9.75
C PRO A 320 19.99 11.00 11.16
N PRO A 321 20.76 9.91 11.35
CA PRO A 321 20.95 9.30 12.67
C PRO A 321 21.56 10.21 13.74
N ASP A 322 22.28 11.27 13.35
CA ASP A 322 22.88 12.25 14.24
C ASP A 322 21.92 13.40 14.62
N ASP A 323 20.71 13.43 14.06
CA ASP A 323 19.63 14.34 14.45
C ASP A 323 18.73 13.69 15.52
N GLN A 324 18.04 14.49 16.33
CA GLN A 324 17.26 14.12 17.52
C GLN A 324 16.35 12.88 17.34
N ASN A 325 16.87 11.68 17.63
CA ASN A 325 16.22 10.38 17.42
C ASN A 325 15.96 10.03 15.94
N GLY A 326 16.79 10.52 15.02
CA GLY A 326 16.74 10.16 13.61
C GLY A 326 17.19 8.72 13.39
N HIS A 327 16.59 8.08 12.38
CA HIS A 327 16.87 6.69 12.04
C HIS A 327 17.28 6.53 10.57
N GLY A 328 17.70 7.63 9.93
CA GLY A 328 17.86 7.83 8.49
C GLY A 328 16.59 7.56 7.69
N ASP A 329 16.72 7.09 6.46
CA ASP A 329 15.56 6.76 5.60
C ASP A 329 15.00 5.39 5.98
N VAL A 330 13.88 5.38 6.70
CA VAL A 330 13.16 4.15 7.11
C VAL A 330 11.90 3.91 6.28
N PHE A 331 11.67 4.67 5.21
CA PHE A 331 10.60 4.37 4.27
C PHE A 331 10.92 3.07 3.51
N PRO A 332 9.96 2.13 3.39
CA PRO A 332 10.21 0.89 2.68
C PRO A 332 10.12 1.01 1.16
N ALA A 333 9.55 2.09 0.64
CA ALA A 333 9.34 2.30 -0.78
C ALA A 333 9.19 3.79 -1.12
N ASN A 334 9.33 4.10 -2.41
CA ASN A 334 8.94 5.36 -3.02
C ASN A 334 7.74 5.12 -3.97
N THR A 335 6.82 6.08 -4.08
CA THR A 335 5.63 5.96 -4.94
C THR A 335 5.27 7.31 -5.57
N PRO A 336 4.53 7.33 -6.69
CA PRO A 336 4.05 8.58 -7.28
C PRO A 336 2.68 9.00 -6.73
N TYR A 337 2.11 8.31 -5.75
CA TYR A 337 0.69 8.47 -5.40
C TYR A 337 0.42 9.62 -4.42
N MET A 338 1.44 10.05 -3.70
CA MET A 338 1.36 11.12 -2.69
C MET A 338 2.59 12.03 -2.81
N ILE A 339 2.58 13.13 -2.06
CA ILE A 339 3.78 13.95 -1.82
C ILE A 339 4.09 13.92 -0.33
N ILE A 340 5.30 13.49 0.01
CA ILE A 340 5.80 13.47 1.38
C ILE A 340 6.65 14.73 1.59
N SER A 341 6.28 15.58 2.54
CA SER A 341 7.02 16.82 2.83
C SER A 341 8.04 16.61 3.95
N GLN A 342 9.23 17.19 3.80
CA GLN A 342 10.25 17.21 4.86
C GLN A 342 9.81 18.17 5.97
N GLY A 343 9.88 17.72 7.22
CA GLY A 343 9.50 18.49 8.39
C GLY A 343 8.17 18.04 8.99
N SER A 344 7.68 18.82 9.96
CA SER A 344 6.52 18.47 10.77
C SER A 344 5.24 19.19 10.30
N SER A 345 4.28 19.41 11.21
CA SER A 345 3.00 20.04 10.90
C SER A 345 3.18 21.40 10.21
N GLY A 346 2.47 21.59 9.09
CA GLY A 346 2.59 22.80 8.28
C GLY A 346 3.58 22.70 7.12
N SER A 347 4.50 21.72 7.12
CA SER A 347 5.45 21.52 6.02
C SER A 347 4.80 21.10 4.70
N ASP A 348 3.58 20.58 4.76
CA ASP A 348 2.73 20.15 3.66
C ASP A 348 2.06 21.32 2.92
N ARG A 349 1.86 22.47 3.61
CA ARG A 349 1.13 23.63 3.08
C ARG A 349 1.70 24.21 1.79
N PRO A 350 3.03 24.40 1.62
CA PRO A 350 3.60 24.87 0.35
C PRO A 350 3.27 23.95 -0.82
N PHE A 351 3.21 22.64 -0.60
CA PHE A 351 2.89 21.65 -1.63
C PHE A 351 1.41 21.69 -2.01
N LEU A 352 0.51 21.80 -1.02
CA LEU A 352 -0.93 22.01 -1.23
C LEU A 352 -1.18 23.25 -2.09
N THR A 353 -0.56 24.39 -1.74
CA THR A 353 -0.69 25.64 -2.50
C THR A 353 -0.15 25.51 -3.91
N ALA A 354 1.04 24.91 -4.09
CA ALA A 354 1.66 24.75 -5.40
C ALA A 354 0.84 23.84 -6.33
N VAL A 355 0.36 22.71 -5.82
CA VAL A 355 -0.50 21.79 -6.58
C VAL A 355 -1.86 22.43 -6.85
N GLY A 356 -2.46 23.11 -5.87
CA GLY A 356 -3.73 23.83 -6.07
C GLY A 356 -3.63 24.87 -7.19
N ALA A 357 -2.57 25.68 -7.18
CA ALA A 357 -2.26 26.64 -8.24
C ALA A 357 -2.05 25.95 -9.61
N THR A 358 -1.37 24.80 -9.64
CA THR A 358 -1.15 24.01 -10.86
C THR A 358 -2.46 23.47 -11.42
N LEU A 359 -3.34 22.96 -10.56
CA LEU A 359 -4.68 22.52 -10.93
C LEU A 359 -5.51 23.68 -11.50
N ALA A 360 -5.34 24.89 -10.98
CA ALA A 360 -6.01 26.08 -11.48
C ALA A 360 -5.51 26.50 -12.87
N ALA A 361 -4.21 26.32 -13.13
CA ALA A 361 -3.51 26.82 -14.31
C ALA A 361 -3.81 26.03 -15.60
N PHE A 362 -4.13 24.73 -15.49
CA PHE A 362 -4.46 23.92 -16.66
C PHE A 362 -5.52 24.59 -17.52
N ARG A 363 -5.41 24.43 -18.84
CA ARG A 363 -6.49 24.83 -19.75
C ARG A 363 -7.77 24.02 -19.44
N PRO A 364 -8.98 24.62 -19.50
CA PRO A 364 -10.23 23.94 -19.13
C PRO A 364 -10.41 22.56 -19.77
N GLU A 365 -10.17 22.46 -21.09
CA GLU A 365 -10.30 21.25 -21.89
C GLU A 365 -9.24 20.20 -21.52
N VAL A 366 -8.03 20.63 -21.17
CA VAL A 366 -6.93 19.75 -20.76
C VAL A 366 -7.22 19.16 -19.38
N LYS A 367 -7.56 20.00 -18.40
CA LYS A 367 -7.94 19.55 -17.05
C LYS A 367 -9.09 18.55 -17.13
N GLN A 368 -10.10 18.83 -17.95
CA GLN A 368 -11.26 17.95 -18.12
C GLN A 368 -10.88 16.61 -18.76
N LYS A 369 -10.08 16.59 -19.85
CA LYS A 369 -9.65 15.34 -20.50
C LYS A 369 -8.84 14.48 -19.53
N LEU A 370 -7.85 15.08 -18.86
CA LEU A 370 -7.02 14.40 -17.85
C LEU A 370 -7.83 13.86 -16.67
N ALA A 371 -8.78 14.64 -16.16
CA ALA A 371 -9.64 14.25 -15.04
C ALA A 371 -10.53 13.05 -15.39
N LYS A 372 -11.10 13.03 -16.60
CA LYS A 372 -11.98 11.94 -17.06
C LYS A 372 -11.23 10.65 -17.39
N SER A 373 -9.97 10.75 -17.79
CA SER A 373 -9.17 9.58 -18.20
C SER A 373 -8.33 8.96 -17.07
N GLY A 374 -8.28 9.60 -15.90
CA GLY A 374 -7.45 9.16 -14.76
C GLY A 374 -5.98 9.58 -14.83
N TYR A 375 -5.66 10.57 -15.69
CA TYR A 375 -4.29 11.03 -15.95
C TYR A 375 -3.96 12.37 -15.28
N LEU A 376 -4.92 12.98 -14.55
CA LEU A 376 -4.71 14.28 -13.91
C LEU A 376 -3.61 14.28 -12.86
N MET A 377 -3.67 13.40 -11.86
CA MET A 377 -2.61 13.33 -10.84
C MET A 377 -1.29 12.78 -11.39
N PRO A 378 -1.28 11.85 -12.37
CA PRO A 378 -0.08 11.58 -13.16
C PRO A 378 0.56 12.81 -13.81
N ALA A 379 -0.22 13.65 -14.48
CA ALA A 379 0.28 14.87 -15.09
C ALA A 379 0.81 15.85 -14.04
N VAL A 380 0.10 16.03 -12.92
CA VAL A 380 0.52 16.89 -11.81
C VAL A 380 1.83 16.41 -11.19
N GLN A 381 2.00 15.11 -10.94
CA GLN A 381 3.26 14.54 -10.43
C GLN A 381 4.42 14.74 -11.39
N MET A 382 4.20 14.55 -12.69
CA MET A 382 5.21 14.84 -13.71
C MET A 382 5.62 16.31 -13.68
N ILE A 383 4.65 17.23 -13.65
CA ILE A 383 4.89 18.69 -13.60
C ILE A 383 5.64 19.05 -12.32
N PHE A 384 5.18 18.59 -11.16
CA PHE A 384 5.79 18.87 -9.85
C PHE A 384 7.27 18.46 -9.83
N ARG A 385 7.57 17.22 -10.26
CA ARG A 385 8.94 16.68 -10.25
C ARG A 385 9.84 17.38 -11.27
N THR A 386 9.32 17.67 -12.47
CA THR A 386 10.07 18.38 -13.52
C THR A 386 10.34 19.84 -13.14
N SER A 387 9.45 20.45 -12.36
CA SER A 387 9.52 21.87 -12.03
C SER A 387 10.43 22.16 -10.83
N ASN A 388 10.75 21.15 -10.02
CA ASN A 388 11.55 21.34 -8.81
C ASN A 388 12.92 21.99 -9.13
N LYS A 389 13.37 22.91 -8.27
CA LYS A 389 14.63 23.66 -8.46
C LYS A 389 15.87 22.76 -8.50
N THR A 390 15.80 21.56 -7.92
CA THR A 390 16.88 20.56 -8.00
C THR A 390 17.02 19.97 -9.41
N VAL A 391 16.01 20.11 -10.26
CA VAL A 391 15.96 19.62 -11.65
C VAL A 391 16.30 20.78 -12.59
N ALA A 392 17.61 21.02 -12.74
CA ALA A 392 18.13 22.16 -13.50
C ALA A 392 18.09 21.93 -15.02
N LYS A 393 18.18 20.68 -15.48
CA LYS A 393 18.15 20.30 -16.91
C LYS A 393 17.26 19.09 -17.15
N PRO A 394 16.73 18.88 -18.37
CA PRO A 394 15.82 17.76 -18.67
C PRO A 394 16.36 16.38 -18.27
N ALA A 395 17.67 16.15 -18.43
CA ALA A 395 18.30 14.89 -18.06
C ALA A 395 18.27 14.61 -16.54
N ASP A 396 18.18 15.64 -15.68
CA ASP A 396 18.07 15.44 -14.22
C ASP A 396 16.74 14.77 -13.85
N TYR A 397 15.71 14.83 -14.72
CA TYR A 397 14.45 14.14 -14.50
C TYR A 397 14.64 12.64 -14.38
N LEU A 398 15.55 12.03 -15.14
CA LEU A 398 15.81 10.58 -15.07
C LEU A 398 16.81 10.20 -13.96
N THR A 399 16.90 10.99 -12.89
CA THR A 399 17.85 10.78 -11.79
C THR A 399 17.17 10.92 -10.43
N GLY A 400 17.84 10.47 -9.36
CA GLY A 400 17.33 10.63 -7.99
C GLY A 400 17.02 12.08 -7.58
N LYS A 401 17.58 13.10 -8.24
CA LYS A 401 17.32 14.52 -7.94
C LYS A 401 15.84 14.92 -8.10
N ALA A 402 15.17 14.39 -9.12
CA ALA A 402 13.75 14.64 -9.39
C ALA A 402 12.84 13.70 -8.59
N HIS A 403 13.42 12.65 -8.01
CA HIS A 403 12.70 11.54 -7.40
C HIS A 403 13.12 11.21 -5.97
N PRO A 404 13.31 12.19 -5.07
CA PRO A 404 13.48 11.87 -3.66
C PRO A 404 12.20 11.25 -3.10
N THR A 405 12.34 10.57 -1.97
CA THR A 405 11.20 10.02 -1.20
C THR A 405 10.45 11.12 -0.49
N VAL A 406 11.20 12.04 0.12
CA VAL A 406 10.69 13.19 0.86
C VAL A 406 11.18 14.47 0.19
N PHE A 407 10.27 15.43 0.00
CA PHE A 407 10.51 16.67 -0.70
C PHE A 407 10.70 17.83 0.26
N ASP A 408 11.69 18.68 -0.01
CA ASP A 408 11.87 19.97 0.65
C ASP A 408 11.00 21.04 -0.04
N GLY A 409 10.12 21.69 0.74
CA GLY A 409 9.23 22.74 0.25
C GLY A 409 9.95 23.98 -0.29
N SER A 410 11.20 24.22 0.12
CA SER A 410 12.01 25.33 -0.38
C SER A 410 12.37 25.18 -1.87
N GLN A 411 12.34 23.94 -2.37
CA GLN A 411 12.71 23.59 -3.74
C GLN A 411 11.55 23.68 -4.74
N ILE A 412 10.34 24.02 -4.27
CA ILE A 412 9.18 24.20 -5.14
C ILE A 412 9.35 25.46 -6.00
N ASP A 413 9.05 25.32 -7.29
CA ASP A 413 8.95 26.42 -8.25
C ASP A 413 7.51 26.50 -8.78
N VAL A 414 6.68 27.29 -8.10
CA VAL A 414 5.25 27.41 -8.42
C VAL A 414 5.05 28.04 -9.80
N GLU A 415 5.90 28.99 -10.20
CA GLU A 415 5.81 29.66 -11.50
C GLU A 415 6.02 28.66 -12.65
N LYS A 416 7.05 27.82 -12.54
CA LYS A 416 7.33 26.78 -13.53
C LYS A 416 6.21 25.75 -13.58
N MET A 417 5.65 25.36 -12.42
CA MET A 417 4.53 24.42 -12.37
C MET A 417 3.27 24.95 -13.07
N VAL A 418 2.84 26.17 -12.75
CA VAL A 418 1.63 26.75 -13.37
C VAL A 418 1.82 26.98 -14.88
N THR A 419 3.02 27.40 -15.29
CA THR A 419 3.34 27.62 -16.71
C THR A 419 3.30 26.29 -17.48
N MET A 420 3.93 25.23 -16.97
CA MET A 420 3.90 23.92 -17.61
C MET A 420 2.48 23.33 -17.72
N ALA A 421 1.64 23.55 -16.72
CA ALA A 421 0.24 23.11 -16.75
C ALA A 421 -0.58 23.89 -17.79
N HIS A 422 -0.37 25.21 -17.87
CA HIS A 422 -1.08 26.07 -18.81
C HIS A 422 -0.67 25.85 -20.27
N ASP A 423 0.63 25.61 -20.53
CA ASP A 423 1.18 25.37 -21.86
C ASP A 423 0.74 24.01 -22.45
N MET A 424 0.24 23.10 -21.62
CA MET A 424 -0.19 21.78 -22.03
C MET A 424 -1.38 21.85 -23.00
N GLN A 425 -1.37 20.99 -24.02
CA GLN A 425 -2.38 20.97 -25.07
C GLN A 425 -3.14 19.63 -25.05
N VAL A 426 -4.40 19.64 -25.48
CA VAL A 426 -5.30 18.47 -25.38
C VAL A 426 -4.85 17.27 -26.21
N ASP A 427 -4.07 17.51 -27.26
CA ASP A 427 -3.45 16.53 -28.17
C ASP A 427 -2.00 16.20 -27.79
N ALA A 428 -1.51 16.74 -26.67
CA ALA A 428 -0.17 16.54 -26.15
C ALA A 428 -0.23 16.42 -24.62
N LEU A 429 -0.63 15.24 -24.16
CA LEU A 429 -0.73 14.90 -22.74
C LEU A 429 0.40 13.94 -22.34
N PRO A 430 0.79 13.90 -21.05
CA PRO A 430 1.79 12.93 -20.59
C PRO A 430 1.24 11.50 -20.62
N PRO A 431 2.10 10.51 -20.97
CA PRO A 431 1.74 9.10 -20.89
C PRO A 431 1.76 8.60 -19.43
N MET A 432 1.28 7.39 -19.20
CA MET A 432 1.36 6.71 -17.90
C MET A 432 2.14 5.41 -18.02
N VAL A 433 3.14 5.24 -17.16
CA VAL A 433 3.87 3.99 -17.00
C VAL A 433 3.05 3.02 -16.16
N LEU A 434 2.98 1.76 -16.60
CA LEU A 434 2.29 0.68 -15.90
C LEU A 434 3.20 -0.54 -15.82
N LEU A 435 3.40 -1.04 -14.61
CA LEU A 435 4.38 -2.05 -14.22
C LEU A 435 3.71 -3.35 -13.77
N ALA A 436 4.37 -4.46 -14.06
CA ALA A 436 4.05 -5.77 -13.51
C ALA A 436 5.34 -6.56 -13.23
N ALA A 437 5.47 -7.11 -12.02
CA ALA A 437 6.46 -8.15 -11.76
C ALA A 437 6.02 -9.43 -12.48
N VAL A 438 6.85 -9.95 -13.37
CA VAL A 438 6.53 -11.12 -14.21
C VAL A 438 7.17 -12.38 -13.65
N GLU A 439 8.38 -12.24 -13.11
CA GLU A 439 9.15 -13.34 -12.55
C GLU A 439 10.07 -12.77 -11.48
N GLU A 440 10.30 -13.49 -10.39
CA GLU A 440 11.25 -13.09 -9.37
C GLU A 440 11.71 -14.27 -8.54
N ASP A 441 12.89 -14.12 -7.95
CA ASP A 441 13.40 -15.10 -7.00
C ASP A 441 12.51 -15.16 -5.75
N GLN A 442 12.24 -16.37 -5.27
CA GLN A 442 11.30 -16.61 -4.16
C GLN A 442 12.07 -17.11 -2.94
N PRO A 443 12.44 -16.23 -1.99
CA PRO A 443 13.14 -16.68 -0.79
C PRO A 443 12.23 -17.54 0.09
N VAL A 444 12.83 -18.56 0.69
CA VAL A 444 12.17 -19.58 1.48
C VAL A 444 12.23 -19.21 2.96
N LEU A 445 11.07 -19.00 3.56
CA LEU A 445 10.92 -18.80 5.00
C LEU A 445 11.45 -20.02 5.77
N GLY A 446 12.29 -19.79 6.77
CA GLY A 446 12.94 -20.82 7.58
C GLY A 446 14.28 -21.31 6.99
N ARG A 447 14.62 -20.92 5.77
CA ARG A 447 15.92 -21.23 5.16
C ARG A 447 16.71 -19.96 4.84
N ASP A 448 16.12 -19.09 4.04
CA ASP A 448 16.77 -17.86 3.58
C ASP A 448 16.54 -16.71 4.59
N TYR A 449 15.44 -16.75 5.35
CA TYR A 449 15.15 -15.79 6.41
C TYR A 449 14.20 -16.36 7.46
N PHE A 450 14.14 -15.72 8.62
CA PHE A 450 13.45 -16.22 9.80
C PHE A 450 12.44 -15.19 10.31
N ASP A 451 11.16 -15.50 10.18
CA ASP A 451 10.07 -14.56 10.46
C ASP A 451 8.75 -15.27 10.85
N VAL A 452 7.76 -14.51 11.30
CA VAL A 452 6.42 -15.01 11.72
C VAL A 452 5.54 -15.45 10.55
N ALA A 453 5.80 -14.89 9.37
CA ALA A 453 5.05 -15.04 8.13
C ALA A 453 5.96 -14.70 6.93
N PRO A 454 5.64 -15.13 5.70
CA PRO A 454 6.43 -14.83 4.52
C PRO A 454 6.29 -13.36 4.09
N ARG A 455 6.97 -12.45 4.81
CA ARG A 455 6.96 -10.98 4.60
C ARG A 455 8.08 -10.55 3.64
N PHE A 456 8.02 -11.03 2.41
CA PHE A 456 8.97 -10.70 1.34
C PHE A 456 8.37 -9.70 0.32
N GLY A 457 7.19 -10.00 -0.22
CA GLY A 457 6.44 -9.09 -1.07
C GLY A 457 5.75 -8.02 -0.24
N LEU A 458 6.12 -6.74 -0.41
CA LEU A 458 5.48 -5.64 0.31
C LEU A 458 4.21 -5.20 -0.42
N PHE A 459 4.31 -4.88 -1.71
CA PHE A 459 3.15 -4.63 -2.56
C PHE A 459 3.50 -4.65 -4.06
N ASP A 460 2.48 -4.89 -4.87
CA ASP A 460 2.47 -4.67 -6.30
C ASP A 460 1.28 -3.77 -6.66
N THR A 461 1.58 -2.66 -7.32
CA THR A 461 0.60 -1.71 -7.86
C THR A 461 1.01 -1.32 -9.27
N PRO A 462 0.08 -0.84 -10.10
CA PRO A 462 0.42 -0.55 -11.49
C PRO A 462 1.52 0.50 -11.67
N CYS A 463 1.79 1.41 -10.74
CA CYS A 463 2.91 2.37 -10.85
C CYS A 463 4.00 2.17 -9.79
N ALA A 464 3.93 1.14 -8.94
CA ALA A 464 4.95 0.89 -7.92
C ALA A 464 4.98 -0.58 -7.47
N ILE A 465 6.18 -1.16 -7.46
CA ILE A 465 6.49 -2.50 -6.98
C ILE A 465 7.48 -2.36 -5.82
N ALA A 466 7.25 -3.03 -4.70
CA ALA A 466 8.14 -2.99 -3.55
C ALA A 466 8.39 -4.38 -2.95
N ARG A 467 9.65 -4.64 -2.60
CA ARG A 467 10.12 -5.87 -1.97
C ARG A 467 10.98 -5.58 -0.74
N LEU A 468 10.80 -6.41 0.28
CA LEU A 468 11.71 -6.49 1.42
C LEU A 468 12.64 -7.69 1.20
N VAL A 469 13.85 -7.42 0.72
CA VAL A 469 14.80 -8.45 0.26
C VAL A 469 15.43 -9.15 1.45
N LYS A 470 14.93 -10.34 1.73
CA LYS A 470 15.38 -11.18 2.86
C LYS A 470 16.12 -12.45 2.43
N THR A 471 16.32 -12.70 1.13
CA THR A 471 17.09 -13.87 0.66
C THR A 471 18.53 -13.84 1.18
N THR A 472 19.14 -14.98 1.48
CA THR A 472 20.59 -15.09 1.77
C THR A 472 21.44 -15.08 0.51
N ALA A 473 20.86 -15.32 -0.67
CA ALA A 473 21.56 -15.19 -1.94
C ALA A 473 22.20 -13.80 -2.09
N TYR A 474 23.39 -13.75 -2.68
CA TYR A 474 24.08 -12.48 -2.90
C TYR A 474 23.32 -11.59 -3.88
N ASP A 475 22.85 -12.17 -4.98
CA ASP A 475 22.02 -11.51 -5.99
C ASP A 475 20.55 -11.84 -5.77
N TYR A 476 19.71 -10.81 -5.76
CA TYR A 476 18.27 -10.93 -5.93
C TYR A 476 17.89 -10.51 -7.35
N ARG A 477 17.14 -11.36 -8.05
CA ARG A 477 16.71 -11.11 -9.43
C ARG A 477 15.19 -11.03 -9.53
N MET A 478 14.74 -10.07 -10.35
CA MET A 478 13.34 -9.96 -10.79
C MET A 478 13.24 -9.48 -12.23
N VAL A 479 12.18 -9.87 -12.92
CA VAL A 479 11.82 -9.42 -14.26
C VAL A 479 10.57 -8.56 -14.16
N VAL A 480 10.66 -7.32 -14.62
CA VAL A 480 9.56 -6.36 -14.63
C VAL A 480 9.17 -6.02 -16.05
N SER A 481 7.86 -6.05 -16.34
CA SER A 481 7.29 -5.55 -17.59
C SER A 481 6.67 -4.17 -17.38
N ALA A 482 6.95 -3.26 -18.30
CA ALA A 482 6.29 -1.98 -18.46
C ALA A 482 5.36 -1.97 -19.70
N GLU A 483 5.07 -3.13 -20.32
CA GLU A 483 4.38 -3.22 -21.60
C GLU A 483 2.93 -2.71 -21.56
N GLN A 484 2.30 -2.69 -20.38
CA GLN A 484 0.96 -2.14 -20.21
C GLN A 484 0.93 -0.61 -20.22
N SER A 485 2.09 0.06 -20.18
CA SER A 485 2.19 1.52 -20.22
C SER A 485 1.49 2.09 -21.45
N LYS A 486 0.81 3.23 -21.29
CA LYS A 486 -0.08 3.75 -22.32
C LYS A 486 -0.03 5.27 -22.46
N ASP A 487 -0.16 5.74 -23.69
CA ASP A 487 -0.46 7.12 -24.04
C ASP A 487 -1.97 7.27 -24.34
N LEU A 488 -2.57 8.40 -23.95
CA LEU A 488 -4.02 8.61 -24.13
C LEU A 488 -4.46 8.62 -25.59
N ASP A 489 -3.56 9.03 -26.49
CA ASP A 489 -3.81 9.10 -27.93
C ASP A 489 -3.05 7.97 -28.67
N ASP A 490 -2.68 6.90 -27.95
CA ASP A 490 -1.97 5.71 -28.45
C ASP A 490 -0.65 6.02 -29.19
N LYS A 491 0.02 7.12 -28.82
CA LYS A 491 1.34 7.47 -29.37
C LYS A 491 2.41 6.43 -29.02
N PRO A 492 3.37 6.16 -29.92
CA PRO A 492 4.50 5.27 -29.62
C PRO A 492 5.28 5.74 -28.38
N LEU A 493 5.65 4.77 -27.53
CA LEU A 493 6.38 5.02 -26.30
C LEU A 493 7.84 4.55 -26.40
N THR A 494 8.73 5.32 -25.78
CA THR A 494 10.11 4.90 -25.47
C THR A 494 10.27 4.65 -23.99
N TYR A 495 11.00 3.59 -23.62
CA TYR A 495 11.10 3.09 -22.24
C TYR A 495 12.47 3.39 -21.64
N HIS A 496 12.48 3.95 -20.44
CA HIS A 496 13.67 4.36 -19.71
C HIS A 496 13.66 3.73 -18.32
N TRP A 497 14.79 3.12 -17.95
CA TRP A 497 15.01 2.51 -16.64
C TRP A 497 16.23 3.19 -16.03
N ALA A 498 16.10 3.73 -14.82
CA ALA A 498 17.15 4.50 -14.18
C ALA A 498 17.30 4.11 -12.71
N LEU A 499 18.54 3.91 -12.26
CA LEU A 499 18.84 3.82 -10.84
C LEU A 499 18.71 5.22 -10.22
N LEU A 500 17.74 5.38 -9.32
CA LEU A 500 17.46 6.64 -8.63
C LEU A 500 18.14 6.72 -7.26
N ARG A 501 18.29 5.56 -6.60
CA ARG A 501 18.97 5.39 -5.30
C ARG A 501 19.57 4.00 -5.21
N GLY A 502 20.75 3.88 -4.62
CA GLY A 502 21.46 2.62 -4.42
C GLY A 502 22.90 2.67 -4.94
N ASP A 503 23.65 1.59 -4.77
CA ASP A 503 25.01 1.47 -5.29
C ASP A 503 24.95 0.97 -6.74
N SER A 504 25.36 1.83 -7.68
CA SER A 504 25.41 1.50 -9.10
C SER A 504 26.31 0.30 -9.43
N ALA A 505 27.31 0.00 -8.60
CA ALA A 505 28.17 -1.18 -8.79
C ALA A 505 27.46 -2.50 -8.45
N ARG A 506 26.36 -2.43 -7.69
CA ARG A 506 25.59 -3.58 -7.19
C ARG A 506 24.21 -3.72 -7.83
N VAL A 507 23.90 -2.92 -8.85
CA VAL A 507 22.62 -2.96 -9.58
C VAL A 507 22.87 -3.13 -11.06
N ARG A 508 22.23 -4.15 -11.65
CA ARG A 508 22.23 -4.40 -13.10
C ARG A 508 20.80 -4.36 -13.62
N ILE A 509 20.60 -3.68 -14.75
CA ILE A 509 19.31 -3.56 -15.42
C ILE A 509 19.49 -3.99 -16.88
N ASN A 510 19.03 -5.21 -17.21
CA ASN A 510 19.18 -5.82 -18.52
C ASN A 510 17.86 -5.74 -19.28
N LYS A 511 17.81 -4.97 -20.38
CA LYS A 511 16.63 -4.92 -21.26
C LYS A 511 16.44 -6.26 -21.97
N LEU A 512 15.25 -6.83 -21.89
CA LEU A 512 14.96 -8.18 -22.39
C LEU A 512 14.29 -8.20 -23.78
N ASN A 513 13.94 -7.03 -24.32
CA ASN A 513 13.35 -6.92 -25.65
C ASN A 513 13.84 -5.65 -26.38
N PRO A 514 13.74 -5.58 -27.72
CA PRO A 514 14.22 -4.44 -28.50
C PRO A 514 13.57 -3.10 -28.11
N ALA A 515 12.29 -3.12 -27.70
CA ALA A 515 11.58 -1.93 -27.23
C ALA A 515 12.09 -1.41 -25.87
N GLY A 516 12.77 -2.27 -25.09
CA GLY A 516 13.17 -1.97 -23.71
C GLY A 516 11.99 -1.87 -22.74
N SER A 517 10.81 -2.39 -23.11
CA SER A 517 9.62 -2.41 -22.26
C SER A 517 9.63 -3.51 -21.21
N ARG A 518 10.58 -4.45 -21.27
CA ARG A 518 10.83 -5.46 -20.23
C ARG A 518 12.29 -5.40 -19.80
N ALA A 519 12.53 -5.50 -18.50
CA ALA A 519 13.87 -5.54 -17.94
C ALA A 519 14.01 -6.62 -16.87
N GLU A 520 15.14 -7.33 -16.89
CA GLU A 520 15.65 -8.06 -15.74
C GLU A 520 16.44 -7.09 -14.87
N ILE A 521 16.13 -7.11 -13.58
CA ILE A 521 16.74 -6.29 -12.54
C ILE A 521 17.44 -7.27 -11.60
N ILE A 522 18.75 -7.09 -11.44
CA ILE A 522 19.55 -7.83 -10.46
C ILE A 522 20.10 -6.82 -9.46
N VAL A 523 19.80 -7.04 -8.18
CA VAL A 523 20.30 -6.24 -7.07
C VAL A 523 21.08 -7.15 -6.15
N SER A 524 22.38 -6.89 -6.03
CA SER A 524 23.24 -7.60 -5.07
C SER A 524 22.97 -7.11 -3.65
N TYR A 525 23.41 -7.82 -2.61
CA TYR A 525 23.25 -7.40 -1.21
C TYR A 525 23.66 -5.92 -1.01
N HIS A 526 22.75 -5.11 -0.48
CA HIS A 526 22.97 -3.69 -0.20
C HIS A 526 23.00 -3.42 1.30
N GLU A 527 24.13 -2.87 1.75
CA GLU A 527 24.24 -2.30 3.08
C GLU A 527 23.67 -0.88 3.08
N ARG A 528 23.63 -0.30 4.27
CA ARG A 528 23.19 1.07 4.45
C ARG A 528 24.25 2.04 3.90
N LEU A 529 23.85 2.94 3.01
CA LEU A 529 24.73 3.90 2.33
C LEU A 529 24.13 5.31 2.34
N PRO A 530 24.96 6.37 2.27
CA PRO A 530 24.49 7.73 1.99
C PRO A 530 23.59 7.79 0.76
N ILE A 531 22.46 8.50 0.84
CA ILE A 531 21.50 8.59 -0.28
C ILE A 531 22.01 9.43 -1.46
N ALA A 532 23.07 10.20 -1.24
CA ALA A 532 23.80 11.01 -2.22
C ALA A 532 25.24 11.23 -1.70
N PRO A 533 26.20 11.61 -2.56
CA PRO A 533 27.51 12.06 -2.12
C PRO A 533 27.38 13.11 -1.01
N ASP A 534 28.15 12.94 0.06
CA ASP A 534 28.19 13.81 1.26
C ASP A 534 26.90 13.90 2.08
N SER A 535 25.86 13.11 1.76
CA SER A 535 24.64 13.07 2.56
C SER A 535 24.88 12.35 3.88
N LYS A 536 24.47 12.99 4.99
CA LYS A 536 24.36 12.33 6.29
C LYS A 536 23.19 11.36 6.36
N LEU A 537 22.21 11.52 5.47
CA LEU A 537 21.06 10.64 5.42
C LEU A 537 21.45 9.33 4.72
N GLN A 538 21.17 8.22 5.39
CA GLN A 538 21.52 6.89 4.89
C GLN A 538 20.28 6.03 4.67
N SER A 539 20.34 5.22 3.62
CA SER A 539 19.30 4.26 3.24
C SER A 539 19.93 2.92 2.85
N ASN A 540 19.18 1.86 3.08
CA ASN A 540 19.41 0.48 2.67
C ASN A 540 18.42 0.04 1.58
N ARG A 541 17.80 1.04 0.91
CA ARG A 541 16.82 0.84 -0.16
C ARG A 541 17.40 1.23 -1.51
N VAL A 542 17.13 0.39 -2.51
CA VAL A 542 17.38 0.64 -3.92
C VAL A 542 16.07 1.10 -4.56
N ASP A 543 16.10 2.23 -5.25
CA ASP A 543 14.97 2.73 -6.04
C ASP A 543 15.35 2.75 -7.52
N ILE A 544 14.59 2.02 -8.34
CA ILE A 544 14.70 2.05 -9.80
C ILE A 544 13.46 2.75 -10.35
N GLY A 545 13.69 3.84 -11.08
CA GLY A 545 12.66 4.58 -11.80
C GLY A 545 12.42 4.00 -13.17
N VAL A 546 11.16 3.83 -13.53
CA VAL A 546 10.72 3.41 -14.86
C VAL A 546 9.88 4.53 -15.46
N PHE A 547 10.21 4.94 -16.67
CA PHE A 547 9.58 6.06 -17.35
C PHE A 547 9.23 5.68 -18.77
N VAL A 548 8.10 6.20 -19.26
CA VAL A 548 7.77 6.16 -20.68
C VAL A 548 7.72 7.58 -21.23
N HIS A 549 8.15 7.75 -22.48
CA HIS A 549 8.16 9.05 -23.15
C HIS A 549 7.47 8.95 -24.51
N ASN A 550 6.50 9.82 -24.77
CA ASN A 550 5.64 9.81 -25.96
C ASN A 550 6.09 10.74 -27.09
N GLY A 551 7.33 11.25 -27.00
CA GLY A 551 7.89 12.21 -27.94
C GLY A 551 7.77 13.67 -27.48
N ARG A 552 6.97 13.97 -26.45
CA ARG A 552 6.87 15.32 -25.86
C ARG A 552 7.00 15.36 -24.34
N TYR A 553 6.37 14.43 -23.65
CA TYR A 553 6.40 14.36 -22.19
C TYR A 553 6.90 12.99 -21.73
N TYR A 554 7.68 13.00 -20.65
CA TYR A 554 7.84 11.81 -19.83
C TYR A 554 6.54 11.55 -19.05
N SER A 555 6.30 10.31 -18.67
CA SER A 555 5.35 9.96 -17.63
C SER A 555 5.85 10.44 -16.26
N ALA A 556 4.95 10.53 -15.28
CA ALA A 556 5.37 10.40 -13.88
C ALA A 556 6.14 9.08 -13.68
N PRO A 557 7.03 8.98 -12.68
CA PRO A 557 7.82 7.77 -12.44
C PRO A 557 6.93 6.59 -12.04
N GLY A 558 7.23 5.42 -12.58
CA GLY A 558 6.94 4.14 -11.98
C GLY A 558 8.13 3.73 -11.11
N PHE A 559 7.90 3.04 -10.00
CA PHE A 559 8.98 2.65 -9.08
C PHE A 559 9.10 1.14 -8.92
N VAL A 560 10.33 0.65 -8.89
CA VAL A 560 10.69 -0.68 -8.38
C VAL A 560 11.62 -0.45 -7.19
N CYS A 561 11.15 -0.76 -5.99
CA CYS A 561 11.85 -0.51 -4.73
C CYS A 561 12.27 -1.82 -4.07
N LEU A 562 13.54 -1.94 -3.69
CA LEU A 562 14.08 -3.11 -3.00
C LEU A 562 14.78 -2.66 -1.72
N GLN A 563 14.24 -3.05 -0.56
CA GLN A 563 14.81 -2.73 0.73
C GLN A 563 15.49 -3.96 1.34
N TYR A 564 16.77 -3.86 1.69
CA TYR A 564 17.47 -4.88 2.49
C TYR A 564 17.26 -4.62 3.98
N LEU A 565 17.70 -5.49 4.89
CA LEU A 565 17.60 -5.21 6.32
C LEU A 565 18.79 -4.34 6.77
N ALA A 566 18.51 -3.32 7.59
CA ALA A 566 19.55 -2.43 8.12
C ALA A 566 20.26 -3.03 9.34
N ASN A 567 19.66 -4.01 10.01
CA ASN A 567 20.09 -4.56 11.29
C ASN A 567 20.74 -5.95 11.15
N GLU A 568 21.33 -6.23 9.99
CA GLU A 568 22.06 -7.47 9.72
C GLU A 568 23.36 -7.14 8.99
N ARG A 569 24.41 -7.92 9.27
CA ARG A 569 25.62 -7.91 8.48
C ARG A 569 25.81 -9.26 7.82
N ARG A 570 26.15 -9.25 6.54
CA ARG A 570 26.38 -10.47 5.77
C ARG A 570 27.80 -10.56 5.25
N VAL A 571 28.39 -11.74 5.33
CA VAL A 571 29.70 -12.04 4.76
C VAL A 571 29.54 -13.11 3.69
N TYR A 572 30.13 -12.88 2.54
CA TYR A 572 30.14 -13.80 1.42
C TYR A 572 31.57 -14.19 1.06
N ASP A 573 31.77 -15.39 0.51
CA ASP A 573 33.07 -15.79 -0.03
C ASP A 573 33.30 -15.26 -1.46
N GLU A 574 34.43 -15.62 -2.07
CA GLU A 574 34.80 -15.21 -3.44
C GLU A 574 33.86 -15.76 -4.53
N HIS A 575 33.05 -16.76 -4.21
CA HIS A 575 32.02 -17.32 -5.09
C HIS A 575 30.62 -16.79 -4.75
N HIS A 576 30.54 -15.75 -3.91
CA HIS A 576 29.29 -15.13 -3.46
C HIS A 576 28.36 -16.08 -2.70
N ARG A 577 28.91 -17.10 -2.03
CA ARG A 577 28.17 -17.97 -1.11
C ARG A 577 28.14 -17.35 0.28
N ILE A 578 26.96 -17.31 0.90
CA ILE A 578 26.78 -16.74 2.23
C ILE A 578 27.62 -17.52 3.26
N GLN A 579 28.48 -16.84 4.01
CA GLN A 579 29.27 -17.44 5.08
C GLN A 579 28.69 -17.12 6.44
N VAL A 580 28.22 -15.88 6.62
CA VAL A 580 27.71 -15.38 7.90
C VAL A 580 26.52 -14.46 7.69
N VAL A 581 25.49 -14.60 8.51
CA VAL A 581 24.49 -13.56 8.76
C VAL A 581 24.53 -13.22 10.25
N ASP A 582 24.95 -12.01 10.60
CA ASP A 582 25.17 -11.58 11.98
C ASP A 582 24.22 -10.43 12.35
N TYR A 583 23.27 -10.71 13.25
CA TYR A 583 22.36 -9.71 13.82
C TYR A 583 22.91 -9.11 15.13
N THR A 584 24.04 -9.62 15.63
CA THR A 584 24.69 -9.18 16.87
C THR A 584 25.90 -8.27 16.62
N ASP A 585 26.25 -8.06 15.34
CA ASP A 585 27.38 -7.21 14.95
C ASP A 585 27.21 -5.78 15.51
N PRO A 586 28.19 -5.26 16.26
CA PRO A 586 28.10 -3.95 16.92
C PRO A 586 27.75 -2.78 16.01
N ASP A 587 28.07 -2.85 14.72
CA ASP A 587 27.88 -1.75 13.78
C ASP A 587 26.43 -1.66 13.26
N VAL A 588 25.66 -2.74 13.37
CA VAL A 588 24.30 -2.83 12.80
C VAL A 588 23.23 -3.24 13.80
N LYS A 589 23.59 -3.90 14.91
CA LYS A 589 22.62 -4.48 15.86
C LYS A 589 21.62 -3.46 16.42
N ASP A 590 22.03 -2.20 16.55
CA ASP A 590 21.24 -1.10 17.12
C ASP A 590 20.53 -0.23 16.05
N ASN A 591 20.68 -0.58 14.77
CA ASN A 591 19.87 0.04 13.71
C ASN A 591 18.38 -0.23 13.95
N TYR A 592 17.57 0.78 13.65
CA TYR A 592 16.12 0.69 13.80
C TYR A 592 15.53 -0.42 12.92
N VAL A 593 14.58 -1.16 13.49
CA VAL A 593 13.80 -2.20 12.82
C VAL A 593 12.33 -1.83 12.92
N ASP A 594 11.67 -1.65 11.77
CA ASP A 594 10.22 -1.46 11.76
C ASP A 594 9.55 -2.79 12.08
N SER A 595 8.92 -2.87 13.26
CA SER A 595 8.24 -4.07 13.77
C SER A 595 7.15 -4.61 12.84
N VAL A 596 6.64 -3.79 11.90
CA VAL A 596 5.67 -4.25 10.88
C VAL A 596 6.35 -4.95 9.71
N LEU A 597 7.59 -4.59 9.38
CA LEU A 597 8.35 -5.12 8.25
C LEU A 597 9.21 -6.33 8.64
N ASP A 598 9.82 -6.29 9.81
CA ASP A 598 10.67 -7.37 10.31
C ASP A 598 10.65 -7.44 11.85
N LEU A 599 11.20 -8.52 12.40
CA LEU A 599 11.44 -8.65 13.84
C LEU A 599 12.93 -8.55 14.14
N ARG A 600 13.26 -7.93 15.29
CA ARG A 600 14.63 -7.86 15.77
C ARG A 600 15.11 -9.27 16.14
N LYS A 601 16.32 -9.59 15.70
CA LYS A 601 17.02 -10.86 15.91
C LYS A 601 18.29 -10.58 16.71
N ASP A 602 18.76 -11.56 17.44
CA ASP A 602 19.86 -11.43 18.42
C ASP A 602 20.80 -12.65 18.38
N TRP A 603 20.95 -13.23 17.20
CA TRP A 603 21.82 -14.38 16.95
C TRP A 603 22.71 -14.14 15.74
N ARG A 604 23.65 -15.06 15.55
CA ARG A 604 24.55 -15.13 14.41
C ARG A 604 24.42 -16.50 13.76
N ASP A 605 24.29 -16.55 12.44
CA ASP A 605 24.27 -17.78 11.66
C ASP A 605 25.58 -17.93 10.87
N GLU A 606 26.26 -19.06 11.03
CA GLU A 606 27.50 -19.42 10.34
C GLU A 606 27.25 -20.62 9.41
N TYR A 607 27.38 -20.41 8.11
CA TYR A 607 26.99 -21.36 7.06
C TYR A 607 28.14 -22.29 6.68
N HIS A 608 27.83 -23.56 6.45
CA HIS A 608 28.81 -24.62 6.19
C HIS A 608 28.58 -25.24 4.82
N TYR A 609 29.67 -25.47 4.08
CA TYR A 609 29.65 -26.02 2.73
C TYR A 609 30.57 -27.23 2.62
N ALA A 610 30.21 -28.15 1.73
CA ALA A 610 31.14 -29.18 1.25
C ALA A 610 32.17 -28.57 0.30
N ASP A 611 33.23 -29.32 0.00
CA ASP A 611 34.31 -28.90 -0.91
C ASP A 611 33.79 -28.57 -2.33
N ASP A 612 32.70 -29.22 -2.75
CA ASP A 612 32.03 -28.96 -4.03
C ASP A 612 31.10 -27.73 -4.02
N GLY A 613 30.96 -27.08 -2.86
CA GLY A 613 30.13 -25.91 -2.65
C GLY A 613 28.66 -26.19 -2.34
N THR A 614 28.28 -27.45 -2.11
CA THR A 614 26.95 -27.80 -1.62
C THR A 614 26.75 -27.27 -0.19
N LEU A 615 25.65 -26.56 0.06
CA LEU A 615 25.28 -26.12 1.40
C LEU A 615 24.96 -27.35 2.27
N LEU A 616 25.67 -27.51 3.38
CA LEU A 616 25.44 -28.58 4.36
C LEU A 616 24.44 -28.15 5.43
N GLY A 617 24.42 -26.87 5.79
CA GLY A 617 23.62 -26.33 6.87
C GLY A 617 24.26 -25.07 7.45
N TRP A 618 23.83 -24.68 8.66
CA TRP A 618 24.48 -23.60 9.42
C TRP A 618 24.42 -23.85 10.92
N THR A 619 25.32 -23.20 11.64
CA THR A 619 25.29 -23.11 13.10
C THR A 619 24.74 -21.76 13.51
N ARG A 620 23.66 -21.75 14.28
CA ARG A 620 23.14 -20.57 14.95
C ARG A 620 23.76 -20.43 16.33
N ILE A 621 24.27 -19.25 16.63
CA ILE A 621 24.89 -18.89 17.90
C ILE A 621 24.05 -17.78 18.54
N ARG A 622 23.54 -18.02 19.75
CA ARG A 622 22.78 -17.05 20.54
C ARG A 622 23.29 -17.04 21.97
N ALA A 623 24.03 -15.99 22.34
CA ALA A 623 24.83 -15.99 23.56
C ALA A 623 25.74 -17.25 23.61
N ASP A 624 25.56 -18.11 24.61
CA ASP A 624 26.32 -19.35 24.77
C ASP A 624 25.66 -20.58 24.10
N ASP A 625 24.43 -20.44 23.59
CA ASP A 625 23.70 -21.53 22.93
C ASP A 625 24.12 -21.70 21.47
N ARG A 626 24.29 -22.96 21.04
CA ARG A 626 24.66 -23.32 19.67
C ARG A 626 23.69 -24.37 19.14
N GLN A 627 23.02 -24.02 18.06
CA GLN A 627 22.01 -24.85 17.42
C GLN A 627 22.41 -25.12 15.98
N GLU A 628 22.23 -26.34 15.51
CA GLU A 628 22.57 -26.72 14.15
C GLU A 628 21.33 -26.88 13.28
N PHE A 629 21.42 -26.37 12.06
CA PHE A 629 20.35 -26.43 11.08
C PHE A 629 20.85 -27.17 9.85
N ALA A 630 20.01 -28.05 9.29
CA ALA A 630 20.26 -28.68 8.01
C ALA A 630 20.07 -27.68 6.86
N ALA A 631 20.57 -28.00 5.66
CA ALA A 631 20.50 -27.15 4.48
C ALA A 631 19.07 -26.74 4.05
N ASP A 632 18.05 -27.50 4.46
CA ASP A 632 16.64 -27.22 4.21
C ASP A 632 15.99 -26.33 5.30
N GLY A 633 16.75 -25.95 6.32
CA GLY A 633 16.34 -25.07 7.42
C GLY A 633 15.64 -25.73 8.60
N GLN A 634 15.71 -27.06 8.69
CA GLN A 634 15.24 -27.76 9.88
C GLN A 634 16.31 -27.78 10.98
N LEU A 635 15.86 -27.63 12.23
CA LEU A 635 16.72 -27.77 13.41
C LEU A 635 17.12 -29.24 13.57
N VAL A 636 18.41 -29.50 13.70
CA VAL A 636 18.97 -30.83 13.93
C VAL A 636 18.87 -31.18 15.41
N LEU A 637 18.20 -32.29 15.71
CA LEU A 637 18.02 -32.80 17.08
C LEU A 637 19.00 -33.93 17.41
N GLU A 638 19.28 -34.80 16.44
CA GLU A 638 20.18 -35.94 16.59
C GLU A 638 21.03 -36.11 15.32
N LYS A 639 22.24 -36.64 15.50
CA LYS A 639 23.19 -36.95 14.43
C LYS A 639 23.69 -38.39 14.56
N ASP A 640 24.13 -38.97 13.45
CA ASP A 640 24.88 -40.23 13.46
C ASP A 640 26.36 -40.02 13.82
N ALA A 641 27.12 -41.12 13.85
CA ALA A 641 28.54 -41.13 14.19
C ALA A 641 29.42 -40.34 13.19
N ASP A 642 28.94 -40.15 11.96
CA ASP A 642 29.61 -39.39 10.90
C ASP A 642 29.19 -37.91 10.91
N GLY A 643 28.34 -37.50 11.86
CA GLY A 643 27.89 -36.13 12.05
C GLY A 643 26.70 -35.72 11.16
N LYS A 644 26.08 -36.67 10.46
CA LYS A 644 24.93 -36.40 9.57
C LYS A 644 23.62 -36.34 10.37
N PRO A 645 22.71 -35.39 10.08
CA PRO A 645 21.42 -35.33 10.75
C PRO A 645 20.59 -36.61 10.56
N THR A 646 20.16 -37.23 11.66
CA THR A 646 19.26 -38.40 11.66
C THR A 646 17.85 -38.05 12.11
N LYS A 647 17.70 -36.95 12.85
CA LYS A 647 16.41 -36.43 13.31
C LYS A 647 16.41 -34.92 13.28
N THR A 648 15.40 -34.35 12.63
CA THR A 648 15.24 -32.91 12.48
C THR A 648 13.81 -32.48 12.85
N THR A 649 13.63 -31.21 13.17
CA THR A 649 12.30 -30.61 13.37
C THR A 649 12.20 -29.24 12.71
N ARG A 650 10.98 -28.86 12.35
CA ARG A 650 10.69 -27.52 11.86
C ARG A 650 10.62 -26.54 13.03
N VAL A 651 11.18 -25.36 12.80
CA VAL A 651 11.10 -24.24 13.74
C VAL A 651 10.20 -23.16 13.19
N ARG A 652 9.49 -22.48 14.08
CA ARG A 652 8.75 -21.26 13.76
C ARG A 652 9.24 -20.13 14.64
N TYR A 653 9.22 -18.92 14.11
CA TYR A 653 9.53 -17.72 14.87
C TYR A 653 8.24 -17.00 15.20
N VAL A 654 8.13 -16.51 16.43
CA VAL A 654 7.02 -15.67 16.90
C VAL A 654 7.56 -14.36 17.43
N GLY A 655 6.74 -13.32 17.41
CA GLY A 655 7.05 -12.07 18.11
C GLY A 655 6.82 -12.26 19.61
N ASP A 656 7.85 -12.02 20.42
CA ASP A 656 7.72 -11.88 21.87
C ASP A 656 7.60 -10.40 22.23
N ALA A 657 6.47 -10.04 22.81
CA ALA A 657 6.14 -8.69 23.28
C ALA A 657 6.29 -8.55 24.81
N SER A 658 7.05 -9.44 25.46
CA SER A 658 7.25 -9.49 26.91
C SER A 658 7.86 -8.21 27.52
N SER A 659 8.52 -7.36 26.73
CA SER A 659 8.95 -6.02 27.17
C SER A 659 7.91 -4.96 26.80
N ALA A 660 7.31 -4.32 27.81
CA ALA A 660 6.37 -3.21 27.61
C ALA A 660 7.01 -1.96 26.98
N ASP A 661 8.34 -1.85 27.01
CA ASP A 661 9.12 -0.67 26.60
C ASP A 661 10.30 -1.00 25.64
N GLY A 662 10.21 -2.06 24.82
CA GLY A 662 11.28 -2.42 23.88
C GLY A 662 10.78 -3.15 22.62
N PRO A 663 11.54 -3.10 21.50
CA PRO A 663 11.06 -3.60 20.20
C PRO A 663 10.76 -5.09 20.24
N VAL A 664 9.70 -5.50 19.54
CA VAL A 664 9.25 -6.89 19.46
C VAL A 664 10.39 -7.77 18.93
N ARG A 665 10.76 -8.77 19.74
CA ARG A 665 11.86 -9.68 19.41
C ARG A 665 11.36 -10.94 18.77
N SER A 666 12.18 -11.53 17.92
CA SER A 666 11.94 -12.87 17.41
C SER A 666 12.29 -13.93 18.46
N THR A 667 11.35 -14.81 18.76
CA THR A 667 11.55 -15.98 19.62
C THR A 667 11.25 -17.25 18.84
N MET A 668 12.17 -18.22 18.91
CA MET A 668 12.00 -19.51 18.27
C MET A 668 11.07 -20.40 19.10
N LEU A 669 10.06 -20.99 18.44
CA LEU A 669 9.25 -22.06 18.97
C LEU A 669 9.50 -23.32 18.14
N GLN A 670 9.86 -24.41 18.82
CA GLN A 670 9.91 -25.74 18.20
C GLN A 670 8.47 -26.19 17.93
N GLN A 671 8.20 -26.68 16.72
CA GLN A 671 6.97 -27.44 16.52
C GLN A 671 7.18 -28.84 17.12
N VAL A 672 6.44 -29.14 18.18
CA VAL A 672 6.22 -30.53 18.58
C VAL A 672 5.31 -31.11 17.50
N SER A 673 5.81 -32.04 16.69
CA SER A 673 4.96 -32.83 15.82
C SER A 673 3.98 -33.62 16.68
N GLU A 674 2.68 -33.44 16.48
CA GLU A 674 1.71 -34.50 16.75
C GLU A 674 1.66 -35.47 15.56
#